data_AF-A0A7L3WML3-F1
#
_entry.id   AF-A0A7L3WML3-F1
#
_cell.length_a   1.000
_cell.length_b   1.000
_cell.length_c   1.000
_cell.angle_alpha   90.00
_cell.angle_beta   90.00
_cell.angle_gamma   90.00
#
_symmetry.space_group_name_H-M   'P 1'
#
loop_
_entity.id
_entity.type
_entity.pdbx_description
1 polymer ?
#
loop_
_entity_poly.entity_id
_entity_poly.type
_entity_poly.pdbx_seq_one_letter_code
_entity_poly.pdbx_strand_id
1 'polypeptide(L)'
;SLYSFGVEGGDQECIQRTVDFNSPLFKPEIGFPFGKSLRDVLYFTDNGQIIFPPTDNYVPSSPNPPPTGFSGQEDLPMVAAFWDDADFSQGVGTTWYQEYSTLSSTQAPLIHDVEAKIRKYMETPYVAKWTLKVTWEKAPAYPSQRDDTQTSTYQAVLTTDGKHSFALLLYQDGGMQWDYTKLAAGNVLIGFSSGDGYAQNNELTQKPRADKRDPGQAVLASGCSLDVRGLWIYRLDSRSPVNYRLQCLVWLDAQPVPAAWNSKLLPCPCSQPQAELDPRYRWSRGAEMLRTASPSPDGAGVRCLYQDGSLLEGWQERVWSLPIHLGADSELQAFDWCCRHVEKPLFCSRFAEKRPRVGCEGYVPPTSAGAFGDPHITTLDGLTYTFNGLGDFDLLLASDAWTSFVLQGRTTPIGMAQATNFVAFAAQYISTTITTVEWTLGSQGDIQVLLNSKPIQFSYSQDMGASVYYSPGVLLVNGSSITAVFDGSIAVSVLATSGILSVVCSLPNQYCNSTKGLLGVWDHNAADDFQMPNGTSIPVNSSEEEIYHYGMTWAVGEHSLFAQPLDSPVKNFKPTFLSQLRQENESQYQLAASHCHGSKECIYDVLSTGDVALGLATQSFAADFQQKKTVLNAFPPVITGDTSLTAFRTERVMKQYHAVGVGARFVPHLSPELNISENGTLTWEPHGMTPFTITLEAVGSNNLSALLQLRFTLCSCSRSQECDYSNTVILEESSLQLAACRCEGGYLGPFCQDPPDPCAQGCFPGVGCDSHTGCGPCPAGLTGDGRHCSDEGSGCGSGCGSRSCPEGYCSNGGHCHLHSTTCTPTCTCPPVFIDQHCLVAGGDFRPLASTDLPRRSIQLRVKTLQNATAGDVNSTVCHRRGQAAGGACTRAAWQLGVPALLFTHLLWVSGRQHQPHDASLVSEFLYDSRGTVIQFLNEELPGAITGTFNQLQGWREAGAPLLFQRLHQDNITDLVKLSVMELRSYFLCDLYGYKGYWLHYEGTIGFICISPCKMGYCRHGSQCQHLPEGPTCSCLPFSLFSPVGIRCEQLAIGLAAFLGILLGALALLCLLLAAACLALRLC
;
A
#
# COMPACT_ATOMS: atom_id res chain seq x y z
N SER A 1 -4.85 40.49 4.97
CA SER A 1 -3.89 40.03 6.00
C SER A 1 -3.56 38.58 5.75
N LEU A 2 -2.30 38.21 5.95
CA LEU A 2 -1.83 36.82 5.84
C LEU A 2 -2.38 35.97 6.99
N TYR A 3 -2.47 34.66 6.78
CA TYR A 3 -2.71 33.71 7.87
C TYR A 3 -1.48 33.64 8.78
N SER A 4 -1.66 33.30 10.06
CA SER A 4 -0.53 33.04 10.97
C SER A 4 0.43 32.01 10.37
N PHE A 5 1.74 32.24 10.48
CA PHE A 5 2.78 31.38 9.91
C PHE A 5 4.00 31.29 10.84
N GLY A 6 4.95 30.42 10.48
CA GLY A 6 6.12 30.13 11.30
C GLY A 6 5.85 29.12 12.40
N VAL A 7 6.82 28.95 13.31
CA VAL A 7 6.73 27.97 14.42
C VAL A 7 5.50 28.20 15.30
N GLU A 8 5.17 29.48 15.58
CA GLU A 8 3.97 29.84 16.35
C GLU A 8 2.66 29.53 15.60
N GLY A 9 2.69 29.56 14.27
CA GLY A 9 1.59 29.15 13.40
C GLY A 9 1.47 27.64 13.20
N GLY A 10 2.39 26.85 13.76
CA GLY A 10 2.48 25.40 13.61
C GLY A 10 3.05 24.94 12.26
N ASP A 11 3.67 25.85 11.50
CA ASP A 11 4.24 25.55 10.19
C ASP A 11 5.60 24.86 10.30
N GLN A 12 5.94 24.08 9.29
CA GLN A 12 7.25 23.48 9.10
C GLN A 12 8.15 24.39 8.27
N GLU A 13 9.41 24.51 8.69
CA GLU A 13 10.43 25.27 7.96
C GLU A 13 10.89 24.48 6.73
N CYS A 14 10.95 25.15 5.57
CA CYS A 14 11.52 24.63 4.34
C CYS A 14 12.53 25.63 3.80
N ILE A 15 13.81 25.42 4.05
CA ILE A 15 14.85 26.35 3.62
C ILE A 15 16.15 25.61 3.34
N GLN A 16 16.76 25.90 2.20
CA GLN A 16 18.15 25.56 1.93
C GLN A 16 18.89 26.88 1.67
N ARG A 17 20.06 27.08 2.29
CA ARG A 17 20.83 28.32 2.12
C ARG A 17 21.63 28.29 0.81
N THR A 18 20.89 28.15 -0.28
CA THR A 18 21.32 28.04 -1.67
C THR A 18 20.28 28.74 -2.56
N VAL A 19 20.61 28.97 -3.83
CA VAL A 19 19.62 29.35 -4.86
C VAL A 19 18.87 28.11 -5.35
N ASP A 20 17.66 28.32 -5.90
CA ASP A 20 16.85 27.33 -6.63
C ASP A 20 16.54 26.02 -5.86
N PHE A 21 16.12 26.12 -4.60
CA PHE A 21 15.74 24.93 -3.84
C PHE A 21 14.25 24.59 -3.90
N ASN A 22 13.95 23.29 -3.84
CA ASN A 22 12.59 22.75 -3.89
C ASN A 22 12.15 22.19 -2.54
N SER A 23 10.84 22.22 -2.29
CA SER A 23 10.22 21.54 -1.16
C SER A 23 10.25 20.01 -1.34
N PRO A 24 9.97 19.25 -0.27
CA PRO A 24 9.55 17.85 -0.42
C PRO A 24 8.32 17.72 -1.33
N LEU A 25 8.11 16.52 -1.89
CA LEU A 25 6.92 16.18 -2.65
C LEU A 25 5.72 15.97 -1.72
N PHE A 26 4.59 16.60 -2.03
CA PHE A 26 3.29 16.39 -1.40
C PHE A 26 2.45 15.46 -2.28
N LYS A 27 1.80 14.46 -1.65
CA LYS A 27 1.02 13.42 -2.35
C LYS A 27 -0.37 13.31 -1.76
N PRO A 28 -1.33 14.14 -2.19
CA PRO A 28 -2.70 14.09 -1.68
C PRO A 28 -3.32 12.72 -1.96
N GLU A 29 -3.80 12.00 -0.94
CA GLU A 29 -4.38 10.65 -1.13
C GLU A 29 -5.56 10.64 -2.11
N ILE A 30 -6.37 11.71 -2.09
CA ILE A 30 -7.52 11.92 -3.00
C ILE A 30 -7.11 12.42 -4.39
N GLY A 31 -5.82 12.70 -4.62
CA GLY A 31 -5.32 13.45 -5.75
C GLY A 31 -5.77 14.92 -5.75
N PHE A 32 -5.17 15.73 -6.61
CA PHE A 32 -5.50 17.14 -6.76
C PHE A 32 -6.09 17.41 -8.16
N PRO A 33 -7.37 17.78 -8.28
CA PRO A 33 -7.94 18.16 -9.57
C PRO A 33 -7.22 19.39 -10.13
N PHE A 34 -6.68 19.33 -11.35
CA PHE A 34 -6.08 20.50 -12.00
C PHE A 34 -6.26 20.41 -13.52
N GLY A 35 -6.92 21.41 -14.11
CA GLY A 35 -7.31 21.35 -15.52
C GLY A 35 -8.41 20.30 -15.73
N LYS A 36 -8.10 19.28 -16.55
CA LYS A 36 -8.97 18.13 -16.84
C LYS A 36 -8.50 16.84 -16.16
N SER A 37 -7.38 16.89 -15.43
CA SER A 37 -6.69 15.72 -14.91
C SER A 37 -6.64 15.72 -13.38
N LEU A 38 -6.52 14.54 -12.80
CA LEU A 38 -6.23 14.37 -11.37
C LEU A 38 -4.71 14.22 -11.21
N ARG A 39 -4.08 15.13 -10.48
CA ARG A 39 -2.62 15.14 -10.24
C ARG A 39 -2.29 14.42 -8.94
N ASP A 40 -1.23 13.61 -8.97
CA ASP A 40 -0.86 12.72 -7.85
C ASP A 40 0.14 13.35 -6.87
N VAL A 41 0.91 14.31 -7.37
CA VAL A 41 2.05 14.88 -6.67
C VAL A 41 2.19 16.36 -7.00
N LEU A 42 2.71 17.13 -6.05
CA LEU A 42 3.08 18.52 -6.23
C LEU A 42 4.23 18.90 -5.28
N TYR A 43 4.93 19.98 -5.57
CA TYR A 43 5.94 20.61 -4.71
C TYR A 43 5.96 22.11 -4.96
N PHE A 44 6.59 22.86 -4.06
CA PHE A 44 6.81 24.30 -4.26
C PHE A 44 8.29 24.64 -4.32
N THR A 45 8.60 25.76 -4.95
CA THR A 45 9.97 26.27 -5.11
C THR A 45 10.16 27.53 -4.27
N ASP A 46 11.41 27.85 -3.95
CA ASP A 46 11.81 29.12 -3.36
C ASP A 46 11.43 30.34 -4.22
N ASN A 47 11.44 30.17 -5.54
CA ASN A 47 11.04 31.14 -6.55
C ASN A 47 9.52 31.40 -6.64
N GLY A 48 8.71 30.92 -5.69
CA GLY A 48 7.27 31.24 -5.65
C GLY A 48 6.39 30.42 -6.59
N GLN A 49 6.85 29.25 -7.04
CA GLN A 49 6.07 28.31 -7.87
C GLN A 49 5.52 27.16 -7.04
N ILE A 50 4.41 26.58 -7.49
CA ILE A 50 3.89 25.29 -7.02
C ILE A 50 3.65 24.43 -8.26
N ILE A 51 4.43 23.38 -8.44
CA ILE A 51 4.52 22.58 -9.67
C ILE A 51 3.91 21.19 -9.43
N PHE A 52 3.21 20.66 -10.44
CA PHE A 52 2.61 19.33 -10.45
C PHE A 52 3.35 18.43 -11.43
N PRO A 53 4.38 17.70 -11.00
CA PRO A 53 5.18 16.93 -11.91
C PRO A 53 4.45 15.67 -12.41
N PRO A 54 4.81 15.16 -13.60
CA PRO A 54 4.24 13.92 -14.15
C PRO A 54 4.69 12.68 -13.37
N THR A 55 5.85 12.75 -12.70
CA THR A 55 6.45 11.63 -11.94
C THR A 55 7.17 12.16 -10.71
N ASP A 56 7.41 11.30 -9.73
CA ASP A 56 8.16 11.64 -8.51
C ASP A 56 9.63 12.04 -8.77
N ASN A 57 10.16 11.72 -9.95
CA ASN A 57 11.56 11.96 -10.29
C ASN A 57 11.79 13.26 -11.05
N TYR A 58 10.72 13.89 -11.55
CA TYR A 58 10.82 15.09 -12.36
C TYR A 58 10.54 16.33 -11.51
N VAL A 59 11.57 16.80 -10.79
CA VAL A 59 11.46 17.92 -9.85
C VAL A 59 12.38 19.08 -10.25
N PRO A 60 12.19 19.70 -11.43
CA PRO A 60 13.01 20.83 -11.84
C PRO A 60 12.76 22.06 -10.96
N SER A 61 13.76 22.92 -10.82
CA SER A 61 13.56 24.30 -10.37
C SER A 61 13.75 25.23 -11.56
N SER A 62 12.96 26.29 -11.66
CA SER A 62 13.14 27.28 -12.72
C SER A 62 12.99 28.70 -12.16
N PRO A 63 14.10 29.47 -12.07
CA PRO A 63 14.05 30.83 -11.54
C PRO A 63 13.35 31.81 -12.48
N ASN A 64 13.31 31.52 -13.78
CA ASN A 64 12.93 32.49 -14.80
C ASN A 64 11.53 32.22 -15.38
N PRO A 65 10.53 33.10 -15.14
CA PRO A 65 9.22 32.99 -15.76
C PRO A 65 9.25 33.23 -17.28
N PRO A 66 8.34 32.58 -18.06
CA PRO A 66 8.24 32.80 -19.49
C PRO A 66 7.84 34.25 -19.78
N PRO A 67 8.50 34.93 -20.73
CA PRO A 67 8.31 36.36 -20.98
C PRO A 67 6.88 36.71 -21.47
N THR A 68 6.17 35.74 -22.04
CA THR A 68 4.79 35.91 -22.53
C THR A 68 3.72 35.51 -21.49
N GLY A 69 4.12 35.10 -20.29
CA GLY A 69 3.23 34.49 -19.30
C GLY A 69 2.74 33.09 -19.70
N PHE A 70 1.73 32.60 -19.00
CA PHE A 70 1.13 31.28 -19.25
C PHE A 70 0.30 31.25 -20.53
N SER A 71 0.53 30.25 -21.36
CA SER A 71 -0.21 29.89 -22.56
C SER A 71 -1.27 28.80 -22.32
N GLY A 72 -1.13 28.01 -21.24
CA GLY A 72 -1.96 26.84 -20.97
C GLY A 72 -1.40 25.53 -21.53
N GLN A 73 -0.31 25.57 -22.29
CA GLN A 73 0.32 24.42 -22.95
C GLN A 73 1.73 24.14 -22.40
N GLU A 74 2.05 24.67 -21.22
CA GLU A 74 3.31 24.41 -20.54
C GLU A 74 3.48 22.91 -20.25
N ASP A 75 4.68 22.39 -20.44
CA ASP A 75 5.03 20.98 -20.18
C ASP A 75 4.77 20.58 -18.72
N LEU A 76 4.85 21.56 -17.81
CA LEU A 76 4.59 21.41 -16.39
C LEU A 76 3.37 22.23 -15.96
N PRO A 77 2.32 21.58 -15.45
CA PRO A 77 1.25 22.27 -14.76
C PRO A 77 1.78 22.91 -13.49
N MET A 78 1.43 24.18 -13.25
CA MET A 78 1.89 24.92 -12.07
C MET A 78 0.98 26.08 -11.68
N VAL A 79 1.09 26.50 -10.44
CA VAL A 79 0.57 27.76 -9.90
C VAL A 79 1.76 28.66 -9.59
N ALA A 80 1.80 29.85 -10.18
CA ALA A 80 2.77 30.88 -9.84
C ALA A 80 2.15 31.80 -8.78
N ALA A 81 2.58 31.63 -7.53
CA ALA A 81 2.15 32.47 -6.43
C ALA A 81 2.74 33.87 -6.59
N PHE A 82 4.05 33.96 -6.83
CA PHE A 82 4.76 35.18 -7.18
C PHE A 82 6.08 34.79 -7.84
N TRP A 83 5.99 34.25 -9.07
CA TRP A 83 7.13 33.59 -9.71
C TRP A 83 8.11 34.58 -10.29
N ASP A 84 9.31 34.62 -9.71
CA ASP A 84 10.50 35.32 -10.18
C ASP A 84 11.73 34.83 -9.36
N ASP A 85 12.94 35.22 -9.76
CA ASP A 85 14.21 34.71 -9.19
C ASP A 85 14.43 35.23 -7.76
N ALA A 86 14.30 34.34 -6.76
CA ALA A 86 14.45 34.62 -5.34
C ALA A 86 15.71 33.94 -4.78
N ASP A 87 16.44 34.62 -3.89
CA ASP A 87 17.77 34.14 -3.45
C ASP A 87 17.91 34.05 -1.92
N PHE A 88 17.64 32.88 -1.35
CA PHE A 88 17.77 32.68 0.10
C PHE A 88 19.20 32.33 0.57
N SER A 89 20.20 32.39 -0.34
CA SER A 89 21.57 31.92 -0.07
C SER A 89 22.30 32.70 1.01
N GLN A 90 21.99 33.99 1.18
CA GLN A 90 22.68 34.88 2.13
C GLN A 90 22.09 34.85 3.55
N GLY A 91 21.14 33.96 3.84
CA GLY A 91 20.55 33.82 5.18
C GLY A 91 19.39 34.78 5.47
N VAL A 92 18.92 35.52 4.47
CA VAL A 92 17.73 36.38 4.56
C VAL A 92 16.49 35.59 4.14
N GLY A 93 15.38 35.81 4.84
CA GLY A 93 14.10 35.17 4.55
C GLY A 93 14.03 33.68 4.91
N THR A 94 12.83 33.12 4.84
CA THR A 94 12.53 31.71 5.11
C THR A 94 11.25 31.32 4.38
N THR A 95 11.11 30.05 3.97
CA THR A 95 9.82 29.53 3.50
C THR A 95 9.22 28.55 4.51
N TRP A 96 7.91 28.63 4.68
CA TRP A 96 7.13 27.86 5.64
C TRP A 96 6.01 27.12 4.93
N TYR A 97 5.67 25.93 5.38
CA TYR A 97 4.51 25.22 4.86
C TYR A 97 3.75 24.45 5.95
N GLN A 98 2.47 24.19 5.67
CA GLN A 98 1.65 23.30 6.47
C GLN A 98 0.63 22.58 5.60
N GLU A 99 0.62 21.26 5.69
CA GLU A 99 -0.36 20.40 5.02
C GLU A 99 -1.47 20.00 6.00
N TYR A 100 -2.72 20.10 5.53
CA TYR A 100 -3.92 19.76 6.28
C TYR A 100 -4.70 18.68 5.53
N SER A 101 -4.77 17.49 6.12
CA SER A 101 -5.66 16.41 5.66
C SER A 101 -6.97 16.48 6.45
N THR A 102 -8.08 16.79 5.77
CA THR A 102 -9.39 17.06 6.37
C THR A 102 -10.46 16.04 5.96
N LEU A 103 -10.02 14.85 5.53
CA LEU A 103 -10.89 13.71 5.29
C LEU A 103 -11.59 13.23 6.58
N SER A 104 -10.85 13.13 7.68
CA SER A 104 -11.31 12.57 8.97
C SER A 104 -10.99 13.42 10.21
N SER A 105 -10.40 14.61 10.04
CA SER A 105 -9.91 15.44 11.14
C SER A 105 -10.82 16.63 11.48
N THR A 106 -10.74 17.11 12.73
CA THR A 106 -11.32 18.40 13.15
C THR A 106 -10.69 19.55 12.36
N GLN A 107 -11.53 20.34 11.70
CA GLN A 107 -11.10 21.41 10.81
C GLN A 107 -10.40 22.52 11.60
N ALA A 108 -9.14 22.82 11.24
CA ALA A 108 -8.40 23.93 11.80
C ALA A 108 -9.10 25.27 11.47
N PRO A 109 -8.96 26.32 12.31
CA PRO A 109 -9.60 27.62 12.06
C PRO A 109 -9.29 28.23 10.68
N LEU A 110 -8.07 28.00 10.17
CA LEU A 110 -7.66 28.41 8.83
C LEU A 110 -8.52 27.78 7.73
N ILE A 111 -8.87 26.49 7.86
CA ILE A 111 -9.67 25.76 6.88
C ILE A 111 -11.07 26.36 6.80
N HIS A 112 -11.68 26.64 7.95
CA HIS A 112 -12.99 27.29 7.98
C HIS A 112 -12.99 28.66 7.30
N ASP A 113 -11.94 29.46 7.47
CA ASP A 113 -11.82 30.77 6.81
C ASP A 113 -11.62 30.61 5.29
N VAL A 114 -10.79 29.65 4.86
CA VAL A 114 -10.60 29.31 3.44
C VAL A 114 -11.93 28.88 2.80
N GLU A 115 -12.66 27.97 3.44
CA GLU A 115 -13.98 27.53 2.99
C GLU A 115 -14.99 28.68 2.95
N ALA A 116 -14.98 29.57 3.96
CA ALA A 116 -15.85 30.73 3.99
C ALA A 116 -15.54 31.73 2.86
N LYS A 117 -14.25 31.97 2.57
CA LYS A 117 -13.81 32.81 1.45
C LYS A 117 -14.23 32.22 0.11
N ILE A 118 -14.02 30.92 -0.13
CA ILE A 118 -14.44 30.27 -1.37
C ILE A 118 -15.96 30.35 -1.53
N ARG A 119 -16.73 30.02 -0.49
CA ARG A 119 -18.20 30.11 -0.52
C ARG A 119 -18.69 31.54 -0.81
N LYS A 120 -18.03 32.54 -0.24
CA LYS A 120 -18.38 33.95 -0.40
C LYS A 120 -18.02 34.50 -1.79
N TYR A 121 -16.81 34.26 -2.27
CA TYR A 121 -16.26 34.92 -3.45
C TYR A 121 -16.40 34.10 -4.74
N MET A 122 -16.42 32.77 -4.64
CA MET A 122 -16.60 31.87 -5.79
C MET A 122 -18.03 31.35 -5.91
N GLU A 123 -18.94 31.76 -5.02
CA GLU A 123 -20.36 31.37 -4.96
C GLU A 123 -20.59 29.85 -5.06
N THR A 124 -19.61 29.07 -4.60
CA THR A 124 -19.59 27.60 -4.74
C THR A 124 -19.63 26.96 -3.35
N PRO A 125 -20.56 26.02 -3.08
CA PRO A 125 -20.53 25.26 -1.83
C PRO A 125 -19.24 24.44 -1.79
N TYR A 126 -18.47 24.59 -0.71
CA TYR A 126 -17.12 24.06 -0.66
C TYR A 126 -16.78 23.61 0.75
N VAL A 127 -16.26 22.38 0.86
CA VAL A 127 -15.78 21.76 2.10
C VAL A 127 -14.45 21.09 1.80
N ALA A 128 -13.36 21.64 2.32
CA ALA A 128 -12.02 21.18 2.00
C ALA A 128 -11.81 19.74 2.50
N LYS A 129 -11.21 18.90 1.65
CA LYS A 129 -10.74 17.54 1.99
C LYS A 129 -9.22 17.45 2.05
N TRP A 130 -8.54 18.38 1.42
CA TRP A 130 -7.10 18.56 1.49
C TRP A 130 -6.74 20.02 1.25
N THR A 131 -5.79 20.54 2.03
CA THR A 131 -5.29 21.92 1.91
C THR A 131 -3.79 22.00 2.19
N LEU A 132 -3.04 22.74 1.37
CA LEU A 132 -1.64 23.09 1.60
C LEU A 132 -1.51 24.61 1.70
N LYS A 133 -0.90 25.09 2.78
CA LYS A 133 -0.50 26.50 2.93
C LYS A 133 1.00 26.60 2.78
N VAL A 134 1.47 27.54 1.96
CA VAL A 134 2.88 27.89 1.78
C VAL A 134 3.04 29.39 2.05
N THR A 135 4.11 29.77 2.75
CA THR A 135 4.49 31.16 3.03
C THR A 135 5.92 31.38 2.61
N TRP A 136 6.16 32.40 1.78
CA TRP A 136 7.50 32.93 1.53
C TRP A 136 7.66 34.17 2.40
N GLU A 137 8.40 34.05 3.50
CA GLU A 137 8.63 35.12 4.45
C GLU A 137 9.92 35.86 4.10
N LYS A 138 9.80 37.19 3.89
CA LYS A 138 10.93 38.08 3.58
C LYS A 138 11.83 37.50 2.47
N ALA A 139 11.22 36.98 1.41
CA ALA A 139 11.93 36.49 0.25
C ALA A 139 12.72 37.64 -0.39
N PRO A 140 14.04 37.56 -0.52
CA PRO A 140 14.84 38.54 -1.25
C PRO A 140 14.83 38.23 -2.76
N ALA A 141 14.96 39.26 -3.59
CA ALA A 141 15.13 39.09 -5.03
C ALA A 141 16.59 38.72 -5.34
N TYR A 142 16.83 37.95 -6.39
CA TYR A 142 18.19 37.68 -6.85
C TYR A 142 18.86 38.94 -7.44
N PRO A 143 20.15 39.19 -7.14
CA PRO A 143 20.97 38.51 -6.13
C PRO A 143 20.73 39.07 -4.72
N SER A 144 20.74 38.20 -3.71
CA SER A 144 20.54 38.62 -2.32
C SER A 144 21.83 39.16 -1.68
N GLN A 145 21.67 40.09 -0.74
CA GLN A 145 22.69 40.60 0.17
C GLN A 145 22.35 40.27 1.63
N ARG A 146 23.39 40.17 2.49
CA ARG A 146 23.22 39.79 3.91
C ARG A 146 22.30 40.72 4.72
N ASP A 147 22.16 41.97 4.30
CA ASP A 147 21.33 42.99 4.96
C ASP A 147 20.16 43.46 4.07
N ASP A 148 19.64 42.59 3.20
CA ASP A 148 18.51 42.94 2.32
C ASP A 148 17.29 43.39 3.10
N THR A 149 16.96 44.68 2.97
CA THR A 149 15.74 45.26 3.55
C THR A 149 14.57 45.26 2.57
N GLN A 150 14.81 45.09 1.27
CA GLN A 150 13.81 45.15 0.20
C GLN A 150 13.24 43.75 -0.13
N THR A 151 12.60 43.12 0.85
CA THR A 151 12.09 41.75 0.73
C THR A 151 10.58 41.69 0.48
N SER A 152 10.08 40.58 -0.06
CA SER A 152 8.65 40.35 -0.29
C SER A 152 8.12 39.22 0.59
N THR A 153 6.91 39.39 1.16
CA THR A 153 6.26 38.37 1.98
C THR A 153 4.86 38.06 1.48
N TYR A 154 4.62 36.79 1.13
CA TYR A 154 3.37 36.33 0.52
C TYR A 154 3.06 34.87 0.84
N GLN A 155 1.81 34.45 0.60
CA GLN A 155 1.30 33.11 0.87
C GLN A 155 0.52 32.56 -0.31
N ALA A 156 0.55 31.24 -0.47
CA ALA A 156 -0.35 30.49 -1.32
C ALA A 156 -1.07 29.42 -0.52
N VAL A 157 -2.37 29.27 -0.72
CA VAL A 157 -3.18 28.17 -0.17
C VAL A 157 -3.81 27.40 -1.32
N LEU A 158 -3.37 26.17 -1.53
CA LEU A 158 -4.03 25.23 -2.44
C LEU A 158 -5.02 24.39 -1.66
N THR A 159 -6.21 24.20 -2.20
CA THR A 159 -7.25 23.43 -1.51
C THR A 159 -8.15 22.70 -2.50
N THR A 160 -8.59 21.49 -2.15
CA THR A 160 -9.60 20.74 -2.93
C THR A 160 -10.62 20.04 -2.03
N ASP A 161 -11.87 19.95 -2.50
CA ASP A 161 -12.91 19.08 -1.93
C ASP A 161 -12.95 17.71 -2.64
N GLY A 162 -11.98 17.46 -3.55
CA GLY A 162 -11.86 16.31 -4.44
C GLY A 162 -12.62 16.43 -5.75
N LYS A 163 -13.54 17.39 -5.87
CA LYS A 163 -14.33 17.69 -7.08
C LYS A 163 -13.87 18.99 -7.75
N HIS A 164 -13.64 20.01 -6.94
CA HIS A 164 -13.22 21.37 -7.26
C HIS A 164 -11.91 21.70 -6.53
N SER A 165 -11.11 22.56 -7.14
CA SER A 165 -9.81 22.95 -6.59
C SER A 165 -9.56 24.44 -6.77
N PHE A 166 -8.90 25.03 -5.77
CA PHE A 166 -8.65 26.47 -5.71
C PHE A 166 -7.23 26.75 -5.24
N ALA A 167 -6.68 27.87 -5.74
CA ALA A 167 -5.50 28.53 -5.18
C ALA A 167 -5.89 29.91 -4.66
N LEU A 168 -5.57 30.19 -3.39
CA LEU A 168 -5.70 31.51 -2.80
C LEU A 168 -4.29 32.10 -2.65
N LEU A 169 -4.02 33.22 -3.32
CA LEU A 169 -2.76 33.94 -3.22
C LEU A 169 -2.96 35.16 -2.33
N LEU A 170 -2.19 35.27 -1.25
CA LEU A 170 -2.28 36.35 -0.27
C LEU A 170 -0.95 37.12 -0.20
N TYR A 171 -1.02 38.44 -0.20
CA TYR A 171 0.15 39.32 -0.15
C TYR A 171 0.14 40.16 1.12
N GLN A 172 1.31 40.35 1.74
CA GLN A 172 1.42 41.20 2.92
C GLN A 172 1.28 42.68 2.52
N ASP A 173 0.36 43.39 3.18
CA ASP A 173 0.18 44.83 2.98
C ASP A 173 1.45 45.59 3.39
N GLY A 174 2.02 46.36 2.45
CA GLY A 174 3.32 47.03 2.62
C GLY A 174 4.54 46.10 2.74
N GLY A 175 4.35 44.79 2.59
CA GLY A 175 5.40 43.76 2.74
C GLY A 175 5.92 43.21 1.41
N MET A 176 5.46 43.73 0.27
CA MET A 176 5.96 43.39 -1.08
C MET A 176 6.93 44.48 -1.55
N GLN A 177 8.20 44.40 -1.16
CA GLN A 177 9.13 45.53 -1.27
C GLN A 177 10.21 45.40 -2.36
N TRP A 178 10.08 44.40 -3.24
CA TRP A 178 11.02 44.21 -4.36
C TRP A 178 11.03 45.42 -5.31
N ASP A 179 12.22 45.90 -5.66
CA ASP A 179 12.38 47.02 -6.59
C ASP A 179 12.57 46.55 -8.04
N TYR A 180 11.45 46.25 -8.71
CA TYR A 180 11.41 45.82 -10.12
C TYR A 180 12.01 46.79 -11.15
N THR A 181 12.35 48.02 -10.75
CA THR A 181 13.08 48.94 -11.65
C THR A 181 14.58 48.69 -11.67
N LYS A 182 15.10 47.94 -10.69
CA LYS A 182 16.52 47.61 -10.51
C LYS A 182 16.84 46.13 -10.75
N LEU A 183 15.83 45.32 -11.05
CA LEU A 183 16.02 43.92 -11.39
C LEU A 183 16.31 43.77 -12.89
N ALA A 184 17.26 42.90 -13.20
CA ALA A 184 17.71 42.63 -14.57
C ALA A 184 16.55 42.15 -15.48
N ALA A 185 15.68 41.30 -14.93
CA ALA A 185 14.39 40.95 -15.51
C ALA A 185 13.25 41.54 -14.67
N GLY A 186 12.20 42.01 -15.33
CA GLY A 186 10.99 42.54 -14.68
C GLY A 186 9.80 41.62 -14.92
N ASN A 187 10.00 40.32 -14.82
CA ASN A 187 9.13 39.31 -15.44
C ASN A 187 8.25 38.55 -14.46
N VAL A 188 8.03 39.07 -13.25
CA VAL A 188 7.15 38.43 -12.26
C VAL A 188 5.85 37.92 -12.87
N LEU A 189 5.58 36.64 -12.62
CA LEU A 189 4.42 35.94 -13.12
C LEU A 189 3.53 35.51 -11.94
N ILE A 190 2.27 35.92 -11.98
CA ILE A 190 1.23 35.49 -11.05
C ILE A 190 0.12 34.85 -11.88
N GLY A 191 -0.34 33.67 -11.48
CA GLY A 191 -1.38 32.95 -12.18
C GLY A 191 -1.22 31.44 -12.09
N PHE A 192 -1.77 30.71 -13.06
CA PHE A 192 -1.60 29.26 -13.15
C PHE A 192 -1.70 28.77 -14.59
N SER A 193 -1.17 27.57 -14.82
CA SER A 193 -1.40 26.78 -16.03
C SER A 193 -1.55 25.30 -15.71
N SER A 194 -2.54 24.64 -16.28
CA SER A 194 -2.79 23.20 -16.14
C SER A 194 -1.99 22.33 -17.11
N GLY A 195 -1.31 22.93 -18.11
CA GLY A 195 -0.65 22.23 -19.21
C GLY A 195 -1.60 21.54 -20.22
N ASP A 196 -2.92 21.64 -20.04
CA ASP A 196 -3.93 21.00 -20.91
C ASP A 196 -4.90 21.99 -21.59
N GLY A 197 -4.43 23.23 -21.73
CA GLY A 197 -5.12 24.36 -22.34
C GLY A 197 -5.91 25.24 -21.38
N TYR A 198 -5.75 25.08 -20.05
CA TYR A 198 -6.41 25.90 -19.05
C TYR A 198 -5.41 26.72 -18.22
N ALA A 199 -5.38 28.03 -18.44
CA ALA A 199 -4.48 28.93 -17.75
C ALA A 199 -5.12 30.30 -17.50
N GLN A 200 -4.59 31.01 -16.51
CA GLN A 200 -4.96 32.39 -16.23
C GLN A 200 -3.73 33.16 -15.78
N ASN A 201 -3.48 34.30 -16.41
CA ASN A 201 -2.45 35.26 -16.02
C ASN A 201 -3.10 36.40 -15.22
N ASN A 202 -2.47 36.84 -14.14
CA ASN A 202 -2.90 38.03 -13.41
C ASN A 202 -2.65 39.30 -14.25
N GLU A 203 -3.53 40.29 -14.11
CA GLU A 203 -3.40 41.58 -14.79
C GLU A 203 -2.12 42.34 -14.40
N LEU A 204 -1.61 42.16 -13.18
CA LEU A 204 -0.36 42.74 -12.71
C LEU A 204 0.86 42.24 -13.48
N THR A 205 0.83 41.00 -13.97
CA THR A 205 1.90 40.40 -14.79
C THR A 205 2.12 41.19 -16.08
N GLN A 206 1.06 41.77 -16.65
CA GLN A 206 1.08 42.49 -17.94
C GLN A 206 1.32 44.01 -17.81
N LYS A 207 1.46 44.53 -16.58
CA LYS A 207 1.70 45.96 -16.36
C LYS A 207 3.18 46.36 -16.54
N PRO A 208 3.49 47.65 -16.83
CA PRO A 208 4.86 48.16 -16.91
C PRO A 208 5.66 47.96 -15.60
N ARG A 209 7.00 47.88 -15.67
CA ARG A 209 7.90 47.58 -14.52
C ARG A 209 7.65 48.45 -13.27
N ALA A 210 7.27 49.71 -13.45
CA ALA A 210 7.00 50.63 -12.33
C ALA A 210 5.72 50.27 -11.53
N ASP A 211 4.75 49.61 -12.17
CA ASP A 211 3.45 49.26 -11.60
C ASP A 211 3.41 47.83 -11.03
N LYS A 212 4.50 47.05 -11.22
CA LYS A 212 4.69 45.71 -10.66
C LYS A 212 5.10 45.72 -9.18
N ARG A 213 5.32 46.91 -8.60
CA ARG A 213 5.93 47.14 -7.29
C ARG A 213 5.09 46.79 -6.06
N ASP A 214 3.78 46.51 -6.18
CA ASP A 214 2.97 46.16 -4.99
C ASP A 214 1.64 45.45 -5.31
N PRO A 215 1.62 44.09 -5.37
CA PRO A 215 0.37 43.32 -5.47
C PRO A 215 -0.57 43.52 -4.26
N GLY A 216 -0.04 43.98 -3.13
CA GLY A 216 -0.79 44.23 -1.89
C GLY A 216 -1.72 45.44 -1.97
N GLN A 217 -1.42 46.43 -2.82
CA GLN A 217 -2.25 47.62 -3.05
C GLN A 217 -3.23 47.49 -4.24
N ALA A 218 -3.10 46.45 -5.06
CA ALA A 218 -3.96 46.24 -6.22
C ALA A 218 -5.37 45.76 -5.79
N VAL A 219 -6.39 46.47 -6.27
CA VAL A 219 -7.81 46.10 -6.09
C VAL A 219 -8.20 45.06 -7.16
N LEU A 220 -8.94 44.03 -6.75
CA LEU A 220 -9.56 43.02 -7.62
C LEU A 220 -10.19 43.66 -8.87
N ALA A 221 -9.65 43.37 -10.04
CA ALA A 221 -10.14 43.88 -11.32
C ALA A 221 -10.66 42.77 -12.26
N SER A 222 -11.01 41.59 -11.74
CA SER A 222 -11.82 40.64 -12.51
C SER A 222 -12.79 39.85 -11.63
N GLY A 223 -14.03 40.36 -11.58
CA GLY A 223 -15.23 39.51 -11.49
C GLY A 223 -15.52 38.79 -10.17
N CYS A 224 -15.37 39.43 -9.01
CA CYS A 224 -16.36 39.46 -7.90
C CYS A 224 -15.73 40.02 -6.61
N SER A 225 -16.30 41.15 -6.14
CA SER A 225 -16.20 41.76 -4.79
C SER A 225 -14.95 42.59 -4.42
N LEU A 226 -15.13 43.92 -4.46
CA LEU A 226 -14.21 45.04 -4.18
C LEU A 226 -13.61 45.16 -2.74
N ASP A 227 -13.70 44.17 -1.85
CA ASP A 227 -13.53 44.43 -0.40
C ASP A 227 -12.23 43.94 0.27
N VAL A 228 -11.35 43.18 -0.42
CA VAL A 228 -10.14 42.63 0.22
C VAL A 228 -8.89 42.92 -0.63
N ARG A 229 -8.02 43.78 -0.10
CA ARG A 229 -6.70 44.08 -0.68
C ARG A 229 -5.73 42.90 -0.49
N GLY A 230 -4.97 42.59 -1.54
CA GLY A 230 -3.91 41.57 -1.51
C GLY A 230 -4.39 40.11 -1.45
N LEU A 231 -5.60 39.79 -1.91
CA LEU A 231 -6.12 38.41 -2.02
C LEU A 231 -6.60 38.11 -3.44
N TRP A 232 -6.13 37.01 -4.02
CA TRP A 232 -6.58 36.49 -5.32
C TRP A 232 -7.01 35.03 -5.17
N ILE A 233 -8.13 34.66 -5.77
CA ILE A 233 -8.66 33.29 -5.72
C ILE A 233 -8.82 32.79 -7.15
N TYR A 234 -8.13 31.69 -7.47
CA TYR A 234 -8.20 31.03 -8.76
C TYR A 234 -8.89 29.68 -8.60
N ARG A 235 -9.83 29.38 -9.51
CA ARG A 235 -10.34 28.02 -9.69
C ARG A 235 -9.39 27.28 -10.62
N LEU A 236 -8.91 26.11 -10.19
CA LEU A 236 -7.89 25.35 -10.91
C LEU A 236 -8.49 24.19 -11.73
N ASP A 237 -9.68 23.69 -11.38
CA ASP A 237 -10.39 22.69 -12.18
C ASP A 237 -11.15 23.33 -13.35
N SER A 238 -10.99 22.78 -14.55
CA SER A 238 -11.75 23.18 -15.76
C SER A 238 -12.92 22.24 -16.03
N ARG A 239 -12.76 20.95 -15.71
CA ARG A 239 -13.79 19.91 -15.74
C ARG A 239 -13.65 19.09 -14.47
N SER A 240 -14.79 18.70 -13.90
CA SER A 240 -14.79 17.89 -12.70
C SER A 240 -14.85 16.39 -13.05
N PRO A 241 -13.73 15.64 -12.97
CA PRO A 241 -13.76 14.19 -13.09
C PRO A 241 -14.43 13.56 -11.85
N VAL A 242 -15.00 12.37 -12.01
CA VAL A 242 -15.45 11.58 -10.86
C VAL A 242 -14.22 11.13 -10.09
N ASN A 243 -14.10 11.58 -8.84
CA ASN A 243 -12.97 11.23 -7.99
C ASN A 243 -13.25 9.92 -7.24
N TYR A 244 -13.00 8.79 -7.91
CA TYR A 244 -13.17 7.46 -7.32
C TYR A 244 -12.26 7.21 -6.10
N ARG A 245 -11.10 7.89 -6.01
CA ARG A 245 -10.23 7.83 -4.82
C ARG A 245 -10.94 8.40 -3.60
N LEU A 246 -11.56 9.58 -3.75
CA LEU A 246 -12.36 10.19 -2.69
C LEU A 246 -13.55 9.30 -2.31
N GLN A 247 -14.30 8.79 -3.29
CA GLN A 247 -15.45 7.91 -3.02
C GLN A 247 -15.04 6.65 -2.25
N CYS A 248 -13.93 6.01 -2.65
CA CYS A 248 -13.37 4.86 -1.95
C CYS A 248 -12.91 5.23 -0.53
N LEU A 249 -12.15 6.32 -0.34
CA LEU A 249 -11.64 6.72 0.97
C LEU A 249 -12.75 7.08 1.96
N VAL A 250 -13.77 7.82 1.52
CA VAL A 250 -14.94 8.15 2.33
C VAL A 250 -15.68 6.87 2.75
N TRP A 251 -15.85 5.93 1.81
CA TRP A 251 -16.45 4.64 2.13
C TRP A 251 -15.61 3.86 3.15
N LEU A 252 -14.29 3.78 2.96
CA LEU A 252 -13.34 3.08 3.85
C LEU A 252 -13.36 3.61 5.28
N ASP A 253 -13.40 4.94 5.44
CA ASP A 253 -13.46 5.61 6.74
C ASP A 253 -14.78 5.33 7.49
N ALA A 254 -15.89 5.25 6.74
CA ALA A 254 -17.19 4.88 7.28
C ALA A 254 -17.33 3.38 7.62
N GLN A 255 -16.45 2.51 7.11
CA GLN A 255 -16.56 1.06 7.32
C GLN A 255 -15.99 0.59 8.66
N PRO A 256 -16.72 -0.23 9.43
CA PRO A 256 -16.20 -0.85 10.64
C PRO A 256 -15.19 -1.96 10.34
N VAL A 257 -14.48 -2.39 11.38
CA VAL A 257 -13.59 -3.56 11.31
C VAL A 257 -14.40 -4.84 11.04
N PRO A 258 -13.90 -5.80 10.22
CA PRO A 258 -14.64 -7.01 9.87
C PRO A 258 -15.14 -7.85 11.05
N ALA A 259 -14.35 -7.95 12.11
CA ALA A 259 -14.67 -8.74 13.31
C ALA A 259 -15.99 -8.33 14.00
N ALA A 260 -16.53 -7.15 13.70
CA ALA A 260 -17.81 -6.68 14.23
C ALA A 260 -19.05 -7.23 13.48
N TRP A 261 -18.87 -7.89 12.33
CA TRP A 261 -20.00 -8.32 11.49
C TRP A 261 -19.79 -9.62 10.71
N ASN A 262 -18.56 -10.15 10.62
CA ASN A 262 -18.23 -11.28 9.75
C ASN A 262 -18.29 -12.65 10.45
N SER A 263 -19.02 -12.78 11.56
CA SER A 263 -19.15 -14.05 12.26
C SER A 263 -20.08 -15.01 11.50
N LYS A 264 -19.76 -16.32 11.56
CA LYS A 264 -20.60 -17.41 11.02
C LYS A 264 -20.98 -17.25 9.53
N LEU A 265 -20.08 -16.70 8.71
CA LEU A 265 -20.25 -16.65 7.26
C LEU A 265 -19.94 -18.02 6.62
N LEU A 266 -20.68 -18.36 5.56
CA LEU A 266 -20.44 -19.57 4.79
C LEU A 266 -19.29 -19.37 3.77
N PRO A 267 -18.45 -20.40 3.54
CA PRO A 267 -17.44 -20.39 2.47
C PRO A 267 -18.08 -20.65 1.11
N CYS A 268 -17.50 -20.09 0.04
CA CYS A 268 -18.01 -20.29 -1.31
C CYS A 268 -17.94 -21.78 -1.74
N PRO A 269 -18.96 -22.31 -2.42
CA PRO A 269 -18.85 -23.61 -3.09
C PRO A 269 -17.68 -23.64 -4.07
N CYS A 270 -17.03 -24.79 -4.22
CA CYS A 270 -15.80 -24.87 -5.02
C CYS A 270 -16.06 -24.78 -6.54
N SER A 271 -17.27 -25.10 -6.98
CA SER A 271 -17.69 -25.07 -8.38
C SER A 271 -19.10 -24.51 -8.53
N GLN A 272 -19.41 -23.96 -9.69
CA GLN A 272 -20.72 -23.41 -10.00
C GLN A 272 -21.84 -24.47 -9.89
N PRO A 273 -21.69 -25.71 -10.40
CA PRO A 273 -22.72 -26.74 -10.23
C PRO A 273 -23.00 -27.09 -8.77
N GLN A 274 -21.98 -27.07 -7.90
CA GLN A 274 -22.21 -27.22 -6.45
C GLN A 274 -23.00 -26.05 -5.89
N ALA A 275 -22.66 -24.82 -6.29
CA ALA A 275 -23.33 -23.61 -5.83
C ALA A 275 -24.79 -23.51 -6.26
N GLU A 276 -25.11 -23.95 -7.47
CA GLU A 276 -26.48 -23.99 -8.01
C GLU A 276 -27.37 -25.01 -7.29
N LEU A 277 -26.78 -26.12 -6.83
CA LEU A 277 -27.50 -27.18 -6.13
C LEU A 277 -27.55 -26.99 -4.61
N ASP A 278 -26.67 -26.17 -4.03
CA ASP A 278 -26.66 -25.88 -2.61
C ASP A 278 -27.69 -24.78 -2.27
N PRO A 279 -28.83 -25.13 -1.63
CA PRO A 279 -29.93 -24.20 -1.39
C PRO A 279 -29.58 -23.09 -0.38
N ARG A 280 -28.42 -23.16 0.27
CA ARG A 280 -27.89 -22.06 1.10
C ARG A 280 -27.37 -20.90 0.24
N TYR A 281 -27.26 -21.09 -1.08
CA TYR A 281 -26.88 -20.09 -2.06
C TYR A 281 -28.04 -19.79 -3.03
N ARG A 282 -27.97 -18.62 -3.65
CA ARG A 282 -28.92 -18.19 -4.66
C ARG A 282 -28.26 -17.37 -5.76
N TRP A 283 -28.88 -17.39 -6.93
CA TRP A 283 -28.51 -16.53 -8.05
C TRP A 283 -28.74 -15.05 -7.75
N SER A 284 -27.83 -14.21 -8.26
CA SER A 284 -27.96 -12.76 -8.30
C SER A 284 -27.63 -12.24 -9.70
N ARG A 285 -28.30 -11.17 -10.14
CA ARG A 285 -28.23 -10.67 -11.51
C ARG A 285 -26.90 -9.95 -11.77
N GLY A 286 -26.04 -10.62 -12.53
CA GLY A 286 -24.67 -10.23 -12.92
C GLY A 286 -23.96 -11.53 -13.28
N ALA A 287 -23.28 -11.62 -14.42
CA ALA A 287 -22.81 -12.91 -14.95
C ALA A 287 -22.13 -13.79 -13.88
N GLU A 288 -22.61 -15.02 -13.73
CA GLU A 288 -22.01 -16.09 -12.90
C GLU A 288 -21.79 -15.73 -11.41
N MET A 289 -22.65 -14.89 -10.82
CA MET A 289 -22.59 -14.51 -9.39
C MET A 289 -23.68 -15.18 -8.54
N LEU A 290 -23.27 -15.81 -7.44
CA LEU A 290 -24.16 -16.33 -6.41
C LEU A 290 -23.92 -15.65 -5.06
N ARG A 291 -24.97 -15.56 -4.25
CA ARG A 291 -24.95 -15.02 -2.87
C ARG A 291 -25.56 -15.99 -1.88
N THR A 292 -25.28 -15.80 -0.60
CA THR A 292 -25.97 -16.54 0.46
C THR A 292 -27.48 -16.28 0.41
N ALA A 293 -28.27 -17.33 0.60
CA ALA A 293 -29.74 -17.29 0.55
C ALA A 293 -30.36 -16.59 1.77
N SER A 294 -29.59 -16.39 2.85
CA SER A 294 -30.00 -15.66 4.06
C SER A 294 -28.81 -14.91 4.66
N PRO A 295 -29.07 -13.87 5.47
CA PRO A 295 -28.02 -13.17 6.20
C PRO A 295 -27.47 -14.03 7.34
N SER A 296 -26.23 -13.74 7.75
CA SER A 296 -25.69 -14.20 9.03
C SER A 296 -26.42 -13.52 10.20
N PRO A 297 -26.21 -13.96 11.46
CA PRO A 297 -26.78 -13.29 12.63
C PRO A 297 -26.45 -11.79 12.73
N ASP A 298 -25.34 -11.36 12.15
CA ASP A 298 -24.89 -9.96 12.12
C ASP A 298 -25.44 -9.18 10.91
N GLY A 299 -26.30 -9.79 10.08
CA GLY A 299 -26.87 -9.18 8.87
C GLY A 299 -25.97 -9.24 7.63
N ALA A 300 -24.86 -10.00 7.69
CA ALA A 300 -23.84 -10.08 6.66
C ALA A 300 -24.07 -11.25 5.68
N GLY A 301 -23.34 -11.27 4.58
CA GLY A 301 -23.45 -12.29 3.55
C GLY A 301 -22.11 -12.56 2.85
N VAL A 302 -22.16 -13.41 1.83
CA VAL A 302 -21.03 -13.71 0.96
C VAL A 302 -21.50 -13.67 -0.49
N ARG A 303 -20.65 -13.12 -1.36
CA ARG A 303 -20.77 -13.24 -2.83
C ARG A 303 -19.66 -14.14 -3.36
N CYS A 304 -20.01 -14.98 -4.33
CA CYS A 304 -19.12 -15.90 -5.02
C CYS A 304 -19.28 -15.68 -6.53
N LEU A 305 -18.19 -15.38 -7.21
CA LEU A 305 -18.11 -15.20 -8.65
C LEU A 305 -17.47 -16.43 -9.27
N TYR A 306 -18.14 -17.01 -10.25
CA TYR A 306 -17.66 -18.15 -11.02
C TYR A 306 -17.23 -17.70 -12.42
N GLN A 307 -16.33 -18.47 -13.01
CA GLN A 307 -15.90 -18.34 -14.39
C GLN A 307 -15.75 -19.75 -14.97
N ASP A 308 -16.43 -20.02 -16.09
CA ASP A 308 -16.35 -21.31 -16.80
C ASP A 308 -16.66 -22.52 -15.87
N GLY A 309 -17.58 -22.33 -14.92
CA GLY A 309 -18.00 -23.34 -13.95
C GLY A 309 -17.13 -23.44 -12.68
N SER A 310 -16.07 -22.66 -12.55
CA SER A 310 -15.10 -22.73 -11.46
C SER A 310 -15.07 -21.46 -10.62
N LEU A 311 -14.82 -21.57 -9.31
CA LEU A 311 -14.80 -20.40 -8.42
C LEU A 311 -13.61 -19.48 -8.79
N LEU A 312 -13.92 -18.26 -9.28
CA LEU A 312 -12.93 -17.26 -9.65
C LEU A 312 -12.52 -16.43 -8.42
N GLU A 313 -13.51 -15.86 -7.73
CA GLU A 313 -13.27 -15.12 -6.49
C GLU A 313 -14.52 -15.04 -5.60
N GLY A 314 -14.31 -14.86 -4.31
CA GLY A 314 -15.39 -14.60 -3.35
C GLY A 314 -15.06 -13.47 -2.39
N TRP A 315 -16.10 -12.77 -1.96
CA TRP A 315 -16.01 -11.62 -1.07
C TRP A 315 -17.05 -11.70 0.05
N GLN A 316 -16.63 -11.36 1.27
CA GLN A 316 -17.56 -11.14 2.38
C GLN A 316 -18.28 -9.80 2.18
N GLU A 317 -19.58 -9.76 2.42
CA GLU A 317 -20.42 -8.56 2.31
C GLU A 317 -20.99 -8.23 3.69
N ARG A 318 -20.85 -6.97 4.15
CA ARG A 318 -21.35 -6.57 5.48
C ARG A 318 -22.86 -6.50 5.51
N VAL A 319 -23.46 -6.07 4.40
CA VAL A 319 -24.91 -5.96 4.26
C VAL A 319 -25.36 -7.01 3.25
N TRP A 320 -26.15 -7.96 3.73
CA TRP A 320 -26.81 -8.91 2.86
C TRP A 320 -27.90 -8.24 2.03
N SER A 321 -27.83 -8.42 0.71
CA SER A 321 -28.81 -7.85 -0.23
C SER A 321 -30.16 -8.55 -0.13
N LEU A 322 -31.26 -7.79 -0.07
CA LEU A 322 -32.60 -8.35 -0.09
C LEU A 322 -32.99 -8.76 -1.53
N PRO A 323 -33.49 -9.98 -1.75
CA PRO A 323 -33.78 -10.48 -3.11
C PRO A 323 -34.94 -9.76 -3.82
N ILE A 324 -35.72 -8.95 -3.11
CA ILE A 324 -36.92 -8.27 -3.63
C ILE A 324 -36.63 -6.80 -3.98
N HIS A 325 -35.52 -6.22 -3.51
CA HIS A 325 -35.18 -4.81 -3.71
C HIS A 325 -33.94 -4.63 -4.59
N LEU A 326 -34.15 -4.14 -5.81
CA LEU A 326 -33.10 -3.66 -6.73
C LEU A 326 -32.60 -2.26 -6.32
N GLY A 327 -32.19 -2.10 -5.06
CA GLY A 327 -31.43 -0.91 -4.68
C GLY A 327 -30.06 -0.94 -5.38
N ALA A 328 -29.43 0.22 -5.55
CA ALA A 328 -28.02 0.26 -5.94
C ALA A 328 -27.21 -0.51 -4.88
N ASP A 329 -26.54 -1.59 -5.27
CA ASP A 329 -25.72 -2.37 -4.36
C ASP A 329 -24.49 -1.55 -3.97
N SER A 330 -24.51 -1.02 -2.75
CA SER A 330 -23.42 -0.21 -2.20
C SER A 330 -22.11 -0.98 -2.05
N GLU A 331 -22.17 -2.31 -1.88
CA GLU A 331 -20.98 -3.17 -1.76
C GLU A 331 -20.30 -3.36 -3.12
N LEU A 332 -21.08 -3.60 -4.18
CA LEU A 332 -20.56 -3.65 -5.55
C LEU A 332 -20.03 -2.30 -6.01
N GLN A 333 -20.76 -1.23 -5.70
CA GLN A 333 -20.34 0.12 -6.05
C GLN A 333 -19.00 0.50 -5.38
N ALA A 334 -18.83 0.17 -4.09
CA ALA A 334 -17.58 0.41 -3.38
C ALA A 334 -16.42 -0.41 -3.97
N PHE A 335 -16.69 -1.67 -4.36
CA PHE A 335 -15.71 -2.50 -5.06
C PHE A 335 -15.28 -1.86 -6.39
N ASP A 336 -16.22 -1.41 -7.22
CA ASP A 336 -15.93 -0.76 -8.50
C ASP A 336 -15.07 0.50 -8.31
N TRP A 337 -15.42 1.34 -7.32
CA TRP A 337 -14.63 2.53 -6.98
C TRP A 337 -13.20 2.16 -6.57
N CYS A 338 -13.05 1.26 -5.59
CA CYS A 338 -11.76 0.97 -4.97
C CYS A 338 -10.84 0.06 -5.81
N CYS A 339 -11.40 -0.92 -6.51
CA CYS A 339 -10.65 -1.99 -7.16
C CYS A 339 -10.53 -1.84 -8.68
N ARG A 340 -11.49 -1.19 -9.35
CA ARG A 340 -11.48 -1.08 -10.82
C ARG A 340 -11.08 0.31 -11.29
N HIS A 341 -11.71 1.36 -10.76
CA HIS A 341 -11.55 2.70 -11.31
C HIS A 341 -10.37 3.52 -10.76
N VAL A 342 -9.83 3.18 -9.58
CA VAL A 342 -8.72 3.94 -8.98
C VAL A 342 -7.36 3.60 -9.59
N GLU A 343 -7.24 2.44 -10.26
CA GLU A 343 -6.01 1.93 -10.92
C GLU A 343 -4.79 1.75 -9.99
N LYS A 344 -4.94 2.01 -8.67
CA LYS A 344 -3.92 1.79 -7.64
C LYS A 344 -4.26 0.56 -6.79
N PRO A 345 -3.47 -0.55 -6.86
CA PRO A 345 -3.73 -1.79 -6.12
C PRO A 345 -3.91 -1.63 -4.61
N LEU A 346 -3.27 -0.60 -4.02
CA LEU A 346 -3.37 -0.31 -2.59
C LEU A 346 -4.83 -0.04 -2.16
N PHE A 347 -5.64 0.61 -3.00
CA PHE A 347 -7.04 0.91 -2.67
C PHE A 347 -7.88 -0.36 -2.64
N CYS A 348 -7.66 -1.29 -3.58
CA CYS A 348 -8.31 -2.59 -3.55
C CYS A 348 -7.86 -3.45 -2.35
N SER A 349 -6.60 -3.30 -1.93
CA SER A 349 -6.07 -3.97 -0.75
C SER A 349 -6.73 -3.44 0.54
N ARG A 350 -6.88 -2.11 0.67
CA ARG A 350 -7.64 -1.48 1.77
C ARG A 350 -9.13 -1.83 1.74
N PHE A 351 -9.73 -1.98 0.55
CA PHE A 351 -11.07 -2.53 0.42
C PHE A 351 -11.13 -3.96 0.97
N ALA A 352 -10.15 -4.81 0.64
CA ALA A 352 -10.09 -6.19 1.14
C ALA A 352 -9.88 -6.28 2.67
N GLU A 353 -9.25 -5.29 3.30
CA GLU A 353 -9.20 -5.19 4.77
C GLU A 353 -10.59 -4.95 5.38
N LYS A 354 -11.48 -4.24 4.68
CA LYS A 354 -12.86 -3.97 5.11
C LYS A 354 -13.86 -5.01 4.61
N ARG A 355 -13.55 -5.75 3.55
CA ARG A 355 -14.34 -6.83 2.95
C ARG A 355 -13.40 -7.98 2.60
N PRO A 356 -13.08 -8.85 3.58
CA PRO A 356 -12.13 -9.93 3.35
C PRO A 356 -12.56 -10.84 2.20
N ARG A 357 -11.58 -11.36 1.46
CA ARG A 357 -11.82 -12.41 0.46
C ARG A 357 -12.27 -13.69 1.16
N VAL A 358 -13.10 -14.46 0.48
CA VAL A 358 -13.55 -15.78 0.92
C VAL A 358 -13.41 -16.75 -0.23
N GLY A 359 -12.71 -17.86 0.01
CA GLY A 359 -12.55 -18.94 -0.94
C GLY A 359 -13.50 -20.10 -0.62
N CYS A 360 -13.16 -21.26 -1.16
CA CYS A 360 -13.87 -22.50 -0.89
C CYS A 360 -13.26 -23.36 0.22
N GLU A 361 -12.23 -22.85 0.90
CA GLU A 361 -11.65 -23.52 2.06
C GLU A 361 -12.70 -23.69 3.16
N GLY A 362 -12.86 -24.93 3.63
CA GLY A 362 -13.86 -25.29 4.63
C GLY A 362 -15.29 -25.46 4.08
N TYR A 363 -15.50 -25.39 2.76
CA TYR A 363 -16.81 -25.70 2.17
C TYR A 363 -17.17 -27.17 2.38
N VAL A 364 -18.31 -27.39 3.03
CA VAL A 364 -18.93 -28.71 3.23
C VAL A 364 -20.35 -28.63 2.67
N PRO A 365 -20.70 -29.47 1.66
CA PRO A 365 -22.03 -29.49 1.08
C PRO A 365 -23.06 -29.96 2.13
N PRO A 366 -24.32 -29.51 2.03
CA PRO A 366 -25.37 -30.03 2.90
C PRO A 366 -25.67 -31.49 2.52
N THR A 367 -26.00 -32.31 3.52
CA THR A 367 -26.42 -33.70 3.30
C THR A 367 -27.91 -33.76 3.10
N SER A 368 -28.35 -34.38 2.01
CA SER A 368 -29.76 -34.47 1.64
C SER A 368 -30.34 -35.86 1.89
N ALA A 369 -31.58 -35.88 2.38
CA ALA A 369 -32.46 -37.04 2.46
C ALA A 369 -33.79 -36.70 1.78
N GLY A 370 -34.57 -37.71 1.39
CA GLY A 370 -35.79 -37.46 0.64
C GLY A 370 -36.83 -38.55 0.75
N ALA A 371 -38.08 -38.16 0.47
CA ALA A 371 -39.21 -39.06 0.40
C ALA A 371 -40.09 -38.71 -0.82
N PHE A 372 -40.46 -39.71 -1.62
CA PHE A 372 -41.07 -39.54 -2.95
C PHE A 372 -41.82 -40.81 -3.37
N GLY A 373 -42.66 -40.74 -4.40
CA GLY A 373 -43.45 -41.92 -4.85
C GLY A 373 -44.48 -42.32 -3.79
N ASP A 374 -44.68 -43.63 -3.60
CA ASP A 374 -45.81 -44.17 -2.84
C ASP A 374 -45.55 -44.81 -1.45
N PRO A 375 -44.95 -44.14 -0.47
CA PRO A 375 -43.71 -43.40 -0.46
C PRO A 375 -42.48 -44.31 -0.30
N HIS A 376 -41.46 -44.02 -1.09
CA HIS A 376 -40.09 -44.45 -0.92
C HIS A 376 -39.30 -43.40 -0.14
N ILE A 377 -38.40 -43.84 0.72
CA ILE A 377 -37.59 -43.01 1.60
C ILE A 377 -36.12 -43.32 1.36
N THR A 378 -35.30 -42.28 1.25
CA THR A 378 -33.84 -42.37 1.30
C THR A 378 -33.33 -41.57 2.50
N THR A 379 -32.67 -42.25 3.44
CA THR A 379 -32.14 -41.67 4.67
C THR A 379 -30.93 -40.76 4.42
N LEU A 380 -30.51 -40.03 5.45
CA LEU A 380 -29.31 -39.18 5.39
C LEU A 380 -28.03 -39.98 5.10
N ASP A 381 -27.95 -41.23 5.58
CA ASP A 381 -26.85 -42.16 5.30
C ASP A 381 -27.01 -42.99 4.03
N GLY A 382 -28.12 -42.80 3.30
CA GLY A 382 -28.33 -43.36 1.97
C GLY A 382 -29.01 -44.72 1.95
N LEU A 383 -29.61 -45.17 3.05
CA LEU A 383 -30.49 -46.35 3.05
C LEU A 383 -31.80 -46.02 2.32
N THR A 384 -32.18 -46.83 1.33
CA THR A 384 -33.43 -46.68 0.58
C THR A 384 -34.41 -47.80 0.92
N TYR A 385 -35.67 -47.45 1.23
CA TYR A 385 -36.73 -48.40 1.58
C TYR A 385 -38.13 -47.84 1.27
N THR A 386 -39.15 -48.71 1.28
CA THR A 386 -40.56 -48.34 1.04
C THR A 386 -41.34 -48.35 2.35
N PHE A 387 -42.16 -47.33 2.60
CA PHE A 387 -43.01 -47.23 3.79
C PHE A 387 -44.41 -46.68 3.49
N ASN A 388 -45.37 -47.59 3.28
CA ASN A 388 -46.78 -47.27 3.00
C ASN A 388 -47.62 -47.11 4.29
N GLY A 389 -47.27 -46.16 5.16
CA GLY A 389 -48.06 -45.81 6.34
C GLY A 389 -49.23 -44.89 5.99
N LEU A 390 -50.38 -45.02 6.67
CA LEU A 390 -51.51 -44.09 6.55
C LEU A 390 -51.61 -43.19 7.79
N GLY A 391 -51.36 -41.88 7.63
CA GLY A 391 -51.46 -40.90 8.69
C GLY A 391 -50.40 -39.80 8.61
N ASP A 392 -50.12 -39.18 9.75
CA ASP A 392 -49.05 -38.19 9.91
C ASP A 392 -47.83 -38.87 10.53
N PHE A 393 -46.63 -38.63 9.99
CA PHE A 393 -45.40 -39.27 10.45
C PHE A 393 -44.26 -38.26 10.64
N ASP A 394 -43.46 -38.47 11.69
CA ASP A 394 -42.22 -37.74 11.91
C ASP A 394 -41.14 -38.27 10.95
N LEU A 395 -40.84 -37.48 9.92
CA LEU A 395 -39.79 -37.81 8.95
C LEU A 395 -38.42 -37.51 9.52
N LEU A 396 -38.26 -36.36 10.17
CA LEU A 396 -36.98 -35.95 10.74
C LEU A 396 -37.18 -35.11 12.00
N LEU A 397 -36.47 -35.51 13.04
CA LEU A 397 -36.22 -34.75 14.25
C LEU A 397 -34.72 -34.50 14.30
N ALA A 398 -34.29 -33.25 14.18
CA ALA A 398 -32.90 -32.86 14.23
C ALA A 398 -32.69 -31.75 15.26
N SER A 399 -31.61 -31.81 16.02
CA SER A 399 -31.29 -30.78 17.00
C SER A 399 -29.79 -30.58 17.12
N ASP A 400 -29.35 -29.35 17.34
CA ASP A 400 -27.99 -29.05 17.81
C ASP A 400 -28.06 -28.31 19.16
N ALA A 401 -26.94 -27.72 19.60
CA ALA A 401 -26.87 -27.02 20.88
C ALA A 401 -27.77 -25.77 20.98
N TRP A 402 -28.22 -25.21 19.86
CA TRP A 402 -28.90 -23.91 19.80
C TRP A 402 -30.20 -23.92 19.01
N THR A 403 -30.41 -24.93 18.15
CA THR A 403 -31.47 -24.97 17.15
C THR A 403 -32.08 -26.36 17.06
N SER A 404 -33.36 -26.43 16.71
CA SER A 404 -34.05 -27.69 16.46
C SER A 404 -34.94 -27.60 15.24
N PHE A 405 -35.06 -28.71 14.52
CA PHE A 405 -35.79 -28.84 13.28
C PHE A 405 -36.65 -30.09 13.29
N VAL A 406 -37.91 -29.96 12.88
CA VAL A 406 -38.88 -31.06 12.77
C VAL A 406 -39.47 -31.02 11.37
N LEU A 407 -39.52 -32.18 10.70
CA LEU A 407 -40.21 -32.38 9.42
C LEU A 407 -41.22 -33.52 9.57
N GLN A 408 -42.47 -33.23 9.25
CA GLN A 408 -43.59 -34.18 9.26
C GLN A 408 -44.16 -34.33 7.85
N GLY A 409 -44.60 -35.55 7.53
CA GLY A 409 -45.28 -35.87 6.28
C GLY A 409 -46.66 -36.47 6.55
N ARG A 410 -47.65 -36.02 5.77
CA ARG A 410 -49.02 -36.55 5.80
C ARG A 410 -49.27 -37.41 4.58
N THR A 411 -49.72 -38.63 4.83
CA THR A 411 -50.08 -39.58 3.78
C THR A 411 -51.58 -39.85 3.72
N THR A 412 -52.08 -40.12 2.51
CA THR A 412 -53.47 -40.53 2.26
C THR A 412 -53.54 -41.75 1.34
N PRO A 413 -54.65 -42.50 1.29
CA PRO A 413 -54.79 -43.64 0.39
C PRO A 413 -54.85 -43.20 -1.08
N ILE A 414 -54.22 -43.97 -1.97
CA ILE A 414 -54.25 -43.74 -3.41
C ILE A 414 -55.49 -44.42 -4.02
N GLY A 415 -56.57 -43.68 -4.24
CA GLY A 415 -57.79 -44.21 -4.86
C GLY A 415 -58.38 -45.41 -4.10
N MET A 416 -58.44 -46.57 -4.74
CA MET A 416 -58.86 -47.85 -4.12
C MET A 416 -57.68 -48.80 -3.84
N ALA A 417 -56.44 -48.39 -4.10
CA ALA A 417 -55.25 -49.20 -3.86
C ALA A 417 -54.94 -49.32 -2.36
N GLN A 418 -54.30 -50.42 -1.97
CA GLN A 418 -53.72 -50.59 -0.62
C GLN A 418 -52.33 -49.96 -0.56
N ALA A 419 -52.23 -48.70 -1.00
CA ALA A 419 -51.00 -47.89 -1.03
C ALA A 419 -51.31 -46.44 -0.66
N THR A 420 -50.29 -45.69 -0.28
CA THR A 420 -50.42 -44.31 0.23
C THR A 420 -49.48 -43.33 -0.48
N ASN A 421 -49.87 -42.07 -0.58
CA ASN A 421 -49.05 -40.99 -1.14
C ASN A 421 -48.92 -39.82 -0.15
N PHE A 422 -47.83 -39.05 -0.25
CA PHE A 422 -47.75 -37.77 0.48
C PHE A 422 -48.61 -36.71 -0.18
N VAL A 423 -49.43 -36.03 0.64
CA VAL A 423 -50.30 -34.92 0.21
C VAL A 423 -50.02 -33.61 0.96
N ALA A 424 -49.28 -33.68 2.07
CA ALA A 424 -48.79 -32.49 2.75
C ALA A 424 -47.48 -32.76 3.49
N PHE A 425 -46.68 -31.71 3.66
CA PHE A 425 -45.50 -31.68 4.51
C PHE A 425 -45.56 -30.46 5.43
N ALA A 426 -45.06 -30.60 6.65
CA ALA A 426 -44.92 -29.48 7.58
C ALA A 426 -43.52 -29.50 8.20
N ALA A 427 -42.83 -28.38 8.15
CA ALA A 427 -41.50 -28.21 8.71
C ALA A 427 -41.50 -27.08 9.75
N GLN A 428 -40.95 -27.34 10.93
CA GLN A 428 -40.77 -26.35 11.98
C GLN A 428 -39.29 -26.22 12.31
N TYR A 429 -38.81 -24.98 12.31
CA TYR A 429 -37.47 -24.62 12.73
C TYR A 429 -37.55 -23.70 13.94
N ILE A 430 -36.81 -24.06 14.98
CA ILE A 430 -36.75 -23.34 16.26
C ILE A 430 -35.32 -22.85 16.45
N SER A 431 -35.15 -21.54 16.46
CA SER A 431 -33.92 -20.86 16.87
C SER A 431 -34.27 -19.85 17.98
N THR A 432 -33.90 -18.58 17.82
CA THR A 432 -34.45 -17.49 18.63
C THR A 432 -35.93 -17.24 18.34
N THR A 433 -36.40 -17.68 17.18
CA THR A 433 -37.80 -17.60 16.74
C THR A 433 -38.27 -18.97 16.28
N ILE A 434 -39.59 -19.18 16.28
CA ILE A 434 -40.21 -20.40 15.75
C ILE A 434 -40.81 -20.06 14.39
N THR A 435 -40.41 -20.81 13.38
CA THR A 435 -40.91 -20.67 12.01
C THR A 435 -41.43 -22.01 11.53
N THR A 436 -42.72 -22.06 11.18
CA THR A 436 -43.38 -23.27 10.65
C THR A 436 -43.85 -23.02 9.24
N VAL A 437 -43.49 -23.90 8.31
CA VAL A 437 -43.93 -23.89 6.91
C VAL A 437 -44.70 -25.16 6.64
N GLU A 438 -45.89 -25.04 6.06
CA GLU A 438 -46.72 -26.16 5.62
C GLU A 438 -46.92 -26.07 4.10
N TRP A 439 -46.72 -27.19 3.42
CA TRP A 439 -47.00 -27.38 2.00
C TRP A 439 -48.11 -28.40 1.84
N THR A 440 -49.18 -28.04 1.15
CA THR A 440 -50.35 -28.90 0.96
C THR A 440 -50.70 -28.98 -0.52
N LEU A 441 -50.99 -30.18 -1.00
CA LEU A 441 -51.41 -30.40 -2.38
C LEU A 441 -52.83 -29.85 -2.61
N GLY A 442 -52.94 -28.88 -3.51
CA GLY A 442 -54.20 -28.29 -3.94
C GLY A 442 -54.97 -29.20 -4.90
N SER A 443 -56.27 -28.92 -5.05
CA SER A 443 -57.16 -29.69 -5.93
C SER A 443 -56.84 -29.56 -7.42
N GLN A 444 -56.05 -28.55 -7.81
CA GLN A 444 -55.59 -28.35 -9.18
C GLN A 444 -54.19 -28.92 -9.42
N GLY A 445 -53.59 -29.61 -8.43
CA GLY A 445 -52.22 -30.12 -8.48
C GLY A 445 -51.16 -29.07 -8.17
N ASP A 446 -51.56 -27.87 -7.74
CA ASP A 446 -50.69 -26.81 -7.25
C ASP A 446 -50.29 -27.03 -5.78
N ILE A 447 -49.20 -26.42 -5.33
CA ILE A 447 -48.76 -26.49 -3.93
C ILE A 447 -49.21 -25.21 -3.20
N GLN A 448 -50.04 -25.38 -2.18
CA GLN A 448 -50.45 -24.31 -1.27
C GLN A 448 -49.44 -24.22 -0.12
N VAL A 449 -49.00 -22.99 0.20
CA VAL A 449 -47.97 -22.75 1.23
C VAL A 449 -48.53 -21.89 2.35
N LEU A 450 -48.44 -22.39 3.59
CA LEU A 450 -48.72 -21.63 4.80
C LEU A 450 -47.42 -21.34 5.55
N LEU A 451 -47.22 -20.10 5.97
CA LEU A 451 -46.18 -19.69 6.91
C LEU A 451 -46.84 -19.32 8.24
N ASN A 452 -46.49 -20.02 9.31
CA ASN A 452 -47.06 -19.84 10.65
C ASN A 452 -48.61 -19.85 10.60
N SER A 453 -49.16 -20.87 9.93
CA SER A 453 -50.61 -21.09 9.72
C SER A 453 -51.34 -20.00 8.92
N LYS A 454 -50.61 -19.16 8.17
CA LYS A 454 -51.19 -18.13 7.29
C LYS A 454 -50.73 -18.31 5.84
N PRO A 455 -51.61 -18.16 4.85
CA PRO A 455 -51.21 -18.25 3.45
C PRO A 455 -50.27 -17.10 3.07
N ILE A 456 -49.26 -17.41 2.26
CA ILE A 456 -48.33 -16.41 1.70
C ILE A 456 -48.66 -16.09 0.24
N GLN A 457 -48.06 -15.02 -0.27
CA GLN A 457 -48.13 -14.62 -1.67
C GLN A 457 -46.73 -14.34 -2.20
N PHE A 458 -46.29 -15.10 -3.19
CA PHE A 458 -44.98 -14.91 -3.80
C PHE A 458 -44.93 -13.62 -4.64
N SER A 459 -43.75 -13.00 -4.69
CA SER A 459 -43.45 -11.85 -5.53
C SER A 459 -42.27 -12.17 -6.45
N TYR A 460 -42.34 -11.77 -7.71
CA TYR A 460 -41.26 -12.03 -8.67
C TYR A 460 -40.00 -11.21 -8.34
N SER A 461 -38.88 -11.90 -8.12
CA SER A 461 -37.56 -11.28 -7.97
C SER A 461 -36.84 -11.23 -9.32
N GLN A 462 -36.50 -10.03 -9.77
CA GLN A 462 -35.67 -9.89 -10.98
C GLN A 462 -34.21 -10.25 -10.73
N ASP A 463 -33.74 -10.18 -9.48
CA ASP A 463 -32.38 -10.54 -9.10
C ASP A 463 -32.16 -12.06 -9.21
N MET A 464 -33.10 -12.84 -8.68
CA MET A 464 -33.05 -14.30 -8.70
C MET A 464 -33.67 -14.93 -9.96
N GLY A 465 -34.46 -14.17 -10.73
CA GLY A 465 -35.24 -14.72 -11.85
C GLY A 465 -36.33 -15.71 -11.42
N ALA A 466 -36.81 -15.62 -10.18
CA ALA A 466 -37.75 -16.56 -9.56
C ALA A 466 -38.79 -15.84 -8.69
N SER A 467 -39.91 -16.51 -8.43
CA SER A 467 -40.93 -16.00 -7.51
C SER A 467 -40.53 -16.32 -6.06
N VAL A 468 -40.47 -15.33 -5.19
CA VAL A 468 -39.94 -15.47 -3.83
C VAL A 468 -40.83 -14.82 -2.78
N TYR A 469 -40.72 -15.32 -1.55
CA TYR A 469 -41.27 -14.69 -0.36
C TYR A 469 -40.20 -14.71 0.73
N TYR A 470 -39.93 -13.55 1.33
CA TYR A 470 -38.94 -13.42 2.38
C TYR A 470 -39.61 -12.96 3.68
N SER A 471 -39.33 -13.67 4.76
CA SER A 471 -39.61 -13.27 6.13
C SER A 471 -38.32 -13.46 6.94
N PRO A 472 -38.03 -12.64 7.97
CA PRO A 472 -36.91 -12.92 8.87
C PRO A 472 -36.92 -14.38 9.31
N GLY A 473 -35.82 -15.07 9.04
CA GLY A 473 -35.57 -16.48 9.35
C GLY A 473 -36.06 -17.52 8.32
N VAL A 474 -36.73 -17.12 7.24
CA VAL A 474 -37.05 -18.04 6.14
C VAL A 474 -37.13 -17.34 4.77
N LEU A 475 -36.43 -17.91 3.79
CA LEU A 475 -36.60 -17.58 2.37
C LEU A 475 -37.36 -18.71 1.67
N LEU A 476 -38.48 -18.36 1.03
CA LEU A 476 -39.27 -19.27 0.20
C LEU A 476 -39.05 -18.92 -1.27
N VAL A 477 -38.66 -19.92 -2.07
CA VAL A 477 -38.39 -19.78 -3.51
C VAL A 477 -39.31 -20.74 -4.27
N ASN A 478 -40.06 -20.19 -5.23
CA ASN A 478 -40.95 -20.93 -6.12
C ASN A 478 -40.32 -20.98 -7.53
N GLY A 479 -39.80 -22.16 -7.89
CA GLY A 479 -39.20 -22.46 -9.17
C GLY A 479 -39.71 -23.80 -9.72
N SER A 480 -38.80 -24.75 -10.02
CA SER A 480 -39.18 -26.13 -10.37
C SER A 480 -39.76 -26.92 -9.18
N SER A 481 -39.43 -26.50 -7.97
CA SER A 481 -40.00 -26.95 -6.69
C SER A 481 -40.20 -25.72 -5.80
N ILE A 482 -40.98 -25.86 -4.73
CA ILE A 482 -41.07 -24.83 -3.69
C ILE A 482 -40.06 -25.16 -2.59
N THR A 483 -39.03 -24.33 -2.45
CA THR A 483 -37.97 -24.50 -1.46
C THR A 483 -38.09 -23.49 -0.33
N ALA A 484 -38.13 -23.96 0.92
CA ALA A 484 -37.91 -23.14 2.11
C ALA A 484 -36.48 -23.29 2.60
N VAL A 485 -35.80 -22.17 2.84
CA VAL A 485 -34.46 -22.11 3.44
C VAL A 485 -34.58 -21.41 4.80
N PHE A 486 -34.37 -22.16 5.89
CA PHE A 486 -34.50 -21.71 7.27
C PHE A 486 -33.16 -21.20 7.81
N ASP A 487 -33.10 -19.93 8.23
CA ASP A 487 -31.89 -19.25 8.73
C ASP A 487 -30.63 -19.46 7.86
N GLY A 488 -30.80 -19.69 6.54
CA GLY A 488 -29.68 -19.98 5.63
C GLY A 488 -28.97 -21.32 5.87
N SER A 489 -29.55 -22.22 6.65
CA SER A 489 -28.89 -23.44 7.15
C SER A 489 -29.54 -24.72 6.61
N ILE A 490 -30.82 -24.93 6.93
CA ILE A 490 -31.61 -26.09 6.52
C ILE A 490 -32.50 -25.70 5.34
N ALA A 491 -32.61 -26.59 4.36
CA ALA A 491 -33.53 -26.41 3.25
C ALA A 491 -34.50 -27.59 3.09
N VAL A 492 -35.74 -27.27 2.74
CA VAL A 492 -36.78 -28.25 2.37
C VAL A 492 -37.34 -27.87 1.02
N SER A 493 -37.19 -28.75 0.04
CA SER A 493 -37.71 -28.59 -1.32
C SER A 493 -38.86 -29.55 -1.55
N VAL A 494 -40.04 -29.03 -1.88
CA VAL A 494 -41.25 -29.82 -2.14
C VAL A 494 -41.63 -29.71 -3.62
N LEU A 495 -41.83 -30.85 -4.27
CA LEU A 495 -42.21 -30.98 -5.66
C LEU A 495 -43.58 -31.66 -5.76
N ALA A 496 -44.46 -31.17 -6.63
CA ALA A 496 -45.70 -31.83 -6.99
C ALA A 496 -45.56 -32.45 -8.39
N THR A 497 -45.82 -33.75 -8.52
CA THR A 497 -45.80 -34.46 -9.80
C THR A 497 -46.83 -35.58 -9.75
N SER A 498 -47.60 -35.77 -10.83
CA SER A 498 -48.63 -36.82 -10.91
C SER A 498 -49.62 -36.86 -9.74
N GLY A 499 -49.95 -35.70 -9.15
CA GLY A 499 -50.89 -35.61 -8.03
C GLY A 499 -50.35 -36.13 -6.69
N ILE A 500 -49.03 -36.24 -6.54
CA ILE A 500 -48.35 -36.58 -5.29
C ILE A 500 -47.30 -35.52 -4.94
N LEU A 501 -46.98 -35.38 -3.65
CA LEU A 501 -45.86 -34.56 -3.20
C LEU A 501 -44.61 -35.41 -2.95
N SER A 502 -43.46 -34.88 -3.32
CA SER A 502 -42.14 -35.39 -2.97
C SER A 502 -41.39 -34.31 -2.18
N VAL A 503 -40.53 -34.73 -1.25
CA VAL A 503 -39.72 -33.83 -0.42
C VAL A 503 -38.25 -34.20 -0.48
N VAL A 504 -37.39 -33.18 -0.53
CA VAL A 504 -35.96 -33.28 -0.23
C VAL A 504 -35.65 -32.35 0.92
N CYS A 505 -35.02 -32.86 1.96
CA CYS A 505 -34.52 -32.07 3.08
C CYS A 505 -32.99 -32.10 3.08
N SER A 506 -32.36 -30.94 3.23
CA SER A 506 -30.90 -30.78 3.21
C SER A 506 -30.42 -30.13 4.51
N LEU A 507 -29.51 -30.81 5.21
CA LEU A 507 -29.00 -30.42 6.52
C LEU A 507 -27.50 -30.13 6.50
N PRO A 508 -27.03 -29.12 7.26
CA PRO A 508 -25.60 -28.89 7.47
C PRO A 508 -25.01 -29.91 8.47
N ASN A 509 -23.71 -30.15 8.36
CA ASN A 509 -22.96 -31.14 9.17
C ASN A 509 -23.09 -30.98 10.69
N GLN A 510 -23.52 -29.82 11.18
CA GLN A 510 -23.74 -29.58 12.62
C GLN A 510 -24.83 -30.46 13.25
N TYR A 511 -25.74 -31.04 12.45
CA TYR A 511 -26.78 -31.95 12.92
C TYR A 511 -26.37 -33.43 12.89
N CYS A 512 -25.18 -33.75 12.40
CA CYS A 512 -24.65 -35.12 12.40
C CYS A 512 -24.58 -35.65 13.86
N ASN A 513 -24.94 -36.92 14.03
CA ASN A 513 -25.16 -37.65 15.28
C ASN A 513 -26.35 -37.18 16.13
N SER A 514 -27.20 -36.28 15.61
CA SER A 514 -28.32 -35.69 16.36
C SER A 514 -29.63 -35.69 15.57
N THR A 515 -29.82 -36.68 14.69
CA THR A 515 -31.06 -36.88 13.94
C THR A 515 -31.77 -38.18 14.33
N LYS A 516 -33.10 -38.18 14.21
CA LYS A 516 -33.98 -39.35 14.35
C LYS A 516 -35.19 -39.21 13.44
N GLY A 517 -35.94 -40.29 13.23
CA GLY A 517 -37.16 -40.30 12.41
C GLY A 517 -37.04 -41.26 11.23
N LEU A 518 -38.00 -41.21 10.32
CA LEU A 518 -37.99 -42.05 9.12
C LEU A 518 -36.81 -41.76 8.17
N LEU A 519 -36.20 -40.57 8.23
CA LEU A 519 -34.98 -40.22 7.47
C LEU A 519 -33.68 -40.70 8.14
N GLY A 520 -33.76 -41.47 9.23
CA GLY A 520 -32.64 -42.19 9.82
C GLY A 520 -31.83 -41.43 10.88
N VAL A 521 -30.86 -42.14 11.45
CA VAL A 521 -29.87 -41.58 12.38
C VAL A 521 -28.66 -41.25 11.55
N TRP A 522 -28.31 -39.97 11.48
CA TRP A 522 -27.24 -39.51 10.60
C TRP A 522 -25.91 -39.57 11.31
N ASP A 523 -25.17 -40.66 11.13
CA ASP A 523 -23.85 -40.87 11.73
C ASP A 523 -22.83 -41.50 10.75
N HIS A 524 -23.18 -41.52 9.45
CA HIS A 524 -22.44 -42.16 8.36
C HIS A 524 -22.51 -43.69 8.38
N ASN A 525 -23.50 -44.28 9.06
CA ASN A 525 -23.72 -45.70 9.12
C ASN A 525 -25.19 -46.08 8.85
N ALA A 526 -25.49 -46.44 7.61
CA ALA A 526 -26.83 -46.88 7.21
C ALA A 526 -27.38 -48.12 7.97
N ALA A 527 -26.57 -48.85 8.75
CA ALA A 527 -26.99 -50.10 9.39
C ALA A 527 -27.93 -49.94 10.60
N ASP A 528 -27.97 -48.77 11.22
CA ASP A 528 -28.80 -48.48 12.39
C ASP A 528 -29.92 -47.46 12.10
N ASP A 529 -30.05 -47.02 10.85
CA ASP A 529 -31.08 -46.08 10.36
C ASP A 529 -32.51 -46.50 10.69
N PHE A 530 -32.78 -47.79 10.88
CA PHE A 530 -34.08 -48.30 11.36
C PHE A 530 -34.20 -48.26 12.88
N GLN A 531 -33.79 -47.15 13.51
CA GLN A 531 -33.95 -46.90 14.94
C GLN A 531 -35.35 -46.37 15.24
N MET A 532 -36.05 -47.03 16.16
CA MET A 532 -37.37 -46.62 16.69
C MET A 532 -37.22 -45.49 17.74
N PRO A 533 -38.31 -44.75 18.08
CA PRO A 533 -38.27 -43.69 19.08
C PRO A 533 -37.76 -44.12 20.47
N ASN A 534 -37.91 -45.41 20.81
CA ASN A 534 -37.42 -46.00 22.06
C ASN A 534 -35.91 -46.31 22.08
N GLY A 535 -35.20 -46.08 20.97
CA GLY A 535 -33.76 -46.33 20.80
C GLY A 535 -33.39 -47.75 20.36
N THR A 536 -34.36 -48.64 20.12
CA THR A 536 -34.10 -49.98 19.56
C THR A 536 -34.11 -49.94 18.03
N SER A 537 -33.31 -50.77 17.37
CA SER A 537 -33.25 -50.83 15.89
C SER A 537 -33.55 -52.23 15.36
N ILE A 538 -34.10 -52.31 14.15
CA ILE A 538 -34.21 -53.56 13.38
C ILE A 538 -33.11 -53.65 12.30
N PRO A 539 -32.68 -54.84 11.86
CA PRO A 539 -31.71 -54.99 10.79
C PRO A 539 -32.18 -54.40 9.45
N VAL A 540 -31.28 -53.82 8.65
CA VAL A 540 -31.60 -53.26 7.33
C VAL A 540 -32.09 -54.29 6.30
N ASN A 541 -31.85 -55.58 6.53
CA ASN A 541 -32.30 -56.69 5.69
C ASN A 541 -33.62 -57.32 6.19
N SER A 542 -34.35 -56.64 7.07
CA SER A 542 -35.66 -57.07 7.56
C SER A 542 -36.68 -57.15 6.42
N SER A 543 -37.75 -57.92 6.65
CA SER A 543 -38.87 -58.03 5.71
C SER A 543 -39.61 -56.71 5.54
N GLU A 544 -40.30 -56.55 4.40
CA GLU A 544 -41.13 -55.36 4.12
C GLU A 544 -42.19 -55.12 5.21
N GLU A 545 -42.72 -56.21 5.78
CA GLU A 545 -43.67 -56.15 6.89
C GLU A 545 -43.03 -55.65 8.19
N GLU A 546 -41.82 -56.09 8.54
CA GLU A 546 -41.09 -55.59 9.71
C GLU A 546 -40.72 -54.10 9.55
N ILE A 547 -40.29 -53.69 8.34
CA ILE A 547 -40.00 -52.28 8.01
C ILE A 547 -41.27 -51.43 8.12
N TYR A 548 -42.41 -51.93 7.67
CA TYR A 548 -43.70 -51.26 7.85
C TYR A 548 -44.04 -51.05 9.33
N HIS A 549 -43.88 -52.07 10.18
CA HIS A 549 -44.11 -51.94 11.61
C HIS A 549 -43.13 -50.96 12.28
N TYR A 550 -41.86 -50.95 11.84
CA TYR A 550 -40.89 -49.93 12.23
C TYR A 550 -41.41 -48.52 11.90
N GLY A 551 -41.83 -48.28 10.66
CA GLY A 551 -42.27 -46.95 10.25
C GLY A 551 -43.53 -46.49 11.00
N MET A 552 -44.43 -47.41 11.35
CA MET A 552 -45.61 -47.11 12.17
C MET A 552 -45.27 -46.65 13.60
N THR A 553 -44.04 -46.88 14.09
CA THR A 553 -43.60 -46.35 15.39
C THR A 553 -43.38 -44.83 15.38
N TRP A 554 -43.22 -44.24 14.19
CA TRP A 554 -43.01 -42.80 13.97
C TRP A 554 -44.29 -42.02 13.68
N ALA A 555 -45.46 -42.61 13.94
CA ALA A 555 -46.75 -41.92 13.77
C ALA A 555 -46.87 -40.73 14.75
N VAL A 556 -47.27 -39.58 14.23
CA VAL A 556 -47.42 -38.33 15.00
C VAL A 556 -48.57 -38.46 16.00
N GLY A 557 -48.26 -38.15 17.26
CA GLY A 557 -49.24 -38.09 18.36
C GLY A 557 -49.80 -36.68 18.56
N GLU A 558 -49.70 -36.15 19.78
CA GLU A 558 -50.26 -34.83 20.14
C GLU A 558 -49.48 -33.62 19.59
N HIS A 559 -48.32 -33.83 18.96
CA HIS A 559 -47.40 -32.77 18.51
C HIS A 559 -47.40 -32.54 16.99
N SER A 560 -48.59 -32.50 16.38
CA SER A 560 -48.74 -32.21 14.94
C SER A 560 -48.38 -30.76 14.59
N LEU A 561 -47.59 -30.59 13.53
CA LEU A 561 -47.25 -29.29 12.93
C LEU A 561 -48.30 -28.77 11.94
N PHE A 562 -49.17 -29.65 11.43
CA PHE A 562 -50.21 -29.28 10.48
C PHE A 562 -51.27 -28.38 11.11
N ALA A 563 -51.71 -27.36 10.38
CA ALA A 563 -52.76 -26.43 10.83
C ALA A 563 -54.09 -27.15 11.14
N GLN A 564 -54.33 -28.30 10.49
CA GLN A 564 -55.44 -29.21 10.78
C GLN A 564 -54.88 -30.62 11.08
N PRO A 565 -54.68 -30.97 12.37
CA PRO A 565 -54.24 -32.30 12.80
C PRO A 565 -55.30 -33.38 12.51
N LEU A 566 -54.86 -34.63 12.36
CA LEU A 566 -55.76 -35.79 12.31
C LEU A 566 -56.20 -36.21 13.73
N ASP A 567 -57.46 -36.65 13.90
CA ASP A 567 -58.04 -36.97 15.21
C ASP A 567 -57.39 -38.20 15.91
N SER A 568 -56.73 -39.10 15.17
CA SER A 568 -55.92 -40.23 15.69
C SER A 568 -55.14 -40.97 14.57
N PRO A 569 -53.99 -41.61 14.87
CA PRO A 569 -53.25 -42.44 13.91
C PRO A 569 -54.07 -43.66 13.44
N VAL A 570 -54.12 -43.91 12.14
CA VAL A 570 -54.86 -45.05 11.56
C VAL A 570 -54.02 -46.33 11.69
N LYS A 571 -54.37 -47.21 12.65
CA LYS A 571 -53.61 -48.45 12.93
C LYS A 571 -54.08 -49.68 12.14
N ASN A 572 -55.22 -49.60 11.46
CA ASN A 572 -55.86 -50.76 10.81
C ASN A 572 -55.56 -50.88 9.31
N PHE A 573 -54.82 -49.93 8.74
CA PHE A 573 -54.38 -50.00 7.36
C PHE A 573 -53.23 -51.00 7.26
N LYS A 574 -53.22 -51.84 6.21
CA LYS A 574 -52.09 -52.72 5.89
C LYS A 574 -51.84 -52.62 4.38
N PRO A 575 -50.63 -52.24 3.95
CA PRO A 575 -50.33 -52.15 2.52
C PRO A 575 -50.05 -53.51 1.90
N THR A 576 -50.16 -53.59 0.58
CA THR A 576 -49.71 -54.77 -0.19
C THR A 576 -48.21 -54.65 -0.46
N PHE A 577 -47.42 -55.61 0.02
CA PHE A 577 -45.96 -55.56 -0.11
C PHE A 577 -45.47 -55.98 -1.51
N LEU A 578 -44.28 -55.55 -1.95
CA LEU A 578 -43.75 -55.86 -3.29
C LEU A 578 -43.64 -57.38 -3.49
N SER A 579 -43.21 -58.08 -2.44
CA SER A 579 -43.12 -59.54 -2.41
C SER A 579 -44.47 -60.22 -2.65
N GLN A 580 -45.58 -59.64 -2.17
CA GLN A 580 -46.93 -60.13 -2.40
C GLN A 580 -47.40 -59.82 -3.83
N LEU A 581 -47.24 -58.57 -4.29
CA LEU A 581 -47.58 -58.15 -5.67
C LEU A 581 -46.89 -59.02 -6.72
N ARG A 582 -45.63 -59.39 -6.46
CA ARG A 582 -44.87 -60.29 -7.32
C ARG A 582 -45.45 -61.70 -7.35
N GLN A 583 -45.82 -62.25 -6.19
CA GLN A 583 -46.40 -63.60 -6.09
C GLN A 583 -47.80 -63.68 -6.72
N GLU A 584 -48.58 -62.60 -6.63
CA GLU A 584 -49.92 -62.51 -7.22
C GLU A 584 -49.89 -62.57 -8.75
N ASN A 585 -48.95 -61.86 -9.38
CA ASN A 585 -48.85 -61.83 -10.84
C ASN A 585 -47.42 -61.59 -11.35
N GLU A 586 -46.61 -62.65 -11.41
CA GLU A 586 -45.22 -62.58 -11.90
C GLU A 586 -45.14 -62.04 -13.35
N SER A 587 -46.15 -62.27 -14.20
CA SER A 587 -46.15 -61.76 -15.58
C SER A 587 -46.24 -60.23 -15.64
N GLN A 588 -47.07 -59.65 -14.79
CA GLN A 588 -47.23 -58.20 -14.66
C GLN A 588 -46.01 -57.60 -13.97
N TYR A 589 -45.42 -58.29 -12.99
CA TYR A 589 -44.15 -57.87 -12.39
C TYR A 589 -43.03 -57.78 -13.42
N GLN A 590 -42.88 -58.78 -14.29
CA GLN A 590 -41.86 -58.76 -15.35
C GLN A 590 -42.13 -57.65 -16.38
N LEU A 591 -43.40 -57.36 -16.69
CA LEU A 591 -43.77 -56.24 -17.54
C LEU A 591 -43.40 -54.89 -16.88
N ALA A 592 -43.76 -54.69 -15.61
CA ALA A 592 -43.38 -53.49 -14.86
C ALA A 592 -41.84 -53.35 -14.76
N ALA A 593 -41.11 -54.44 -14.48
CA ALA A 593 -39.66 -54.45 -14.44
C ALA A 593 -39.02 -54.05 -15.77
N SER A 594 -39.65 -54.41 -16.90
CA SER A 594 -39.20 -53.98 -18.22
C SER A 594 -39.41 -52.48 -18.46
N HIS A 595 -40.55 -51.92 -18.04
CA HIS A 595 -40.83 -50.48 -18.13
C HIS A 595 -39.94 -49.66 -17.20
N CYS A 596 -39.68 -50.16 -16.00
CA CYS A 596 -38.91 -49.50 -14.95
C CYS A 596 -37.41 -49.74 -15.00
N HIS A 597 -36.90 -50.44 -16.04
CA HIS A 597 -35.49 -50.81 -16.16
C HIS A 597 -34.91 -51.46 -14.88
N GLY A 598 -35.72 -52.22 -14.15
CA GLY A 598 -35.33 -52.89 -12.91
C GLY A 598 -35.32 -52.04 -11.63
N SER A 599 -35.72 -50.76 -11.64
CA SER A 599 -35.89 -49.97 -10.40
C SER A 599 -37.02 -50.54 -9.54
N LYS A 600 -36.73 -50.87 -8.28
CA LYS A 600 -37.71 -51.48 -7.37
C LYS A 600 -38.81 -50.51 -6.98
N GLU A 601 -38.45 -49.25 -6.79
CA GLU A 601 -39.33 -48.13 -6.47
C GLU A 601 -40.38 -47.96 -7.57
N CYS A 602 -39.92 -47.82 -8.82
CA CYS A 602 -40.82 -47.73 -9.97
C CYS A 602 -41.69 -48.98 -10.13
N ILE A 603 -41.11 -50.19 -10.00
CA ILE A 603 -41.90 -51.43 -10.13
C ILE A 603 -43.02 -51.47 -9.11
N TYR A 604 -42.72 -51.10 -7.86
CA TYR A 604 -43.70 -51.07 -6.80
C TYR A 604 -44.81 -50.08 -7.11
N ASP A 605 -44.49 -48.81 -7.41
CA ASP A 605 -45.46 -47.77 -7.79
C ASP A 605 -46.40 -48.23 -8.92
N VAL A 606 -45.85 -48.86 -9.97
CA VAL A 606 -46.66 -49.33 -11.11
C VAL A 606 -47.63 -50.44 -10.68
N LEU A 607 -47.18 -51.37 -9.85
CA LEU A 607 -48.00 -52.51 -9.42
C LEU A 607 -49.01 -52.13 -8.34
N SER A 608 -48.64 -51.25 -7.42
CA SER A 608 -49.47 -50.82 -6.30
C SER A 608 -50.58 -49.87 -6.75
N THR A 609 -50.28 -48.93 -7.65
CA THR A 609 -51.23 -47.89 -8.08
C THR A 609 -51.91 -48.19 -9.41
N GLY A 610 -51.30 -49.04 -10.24
CA GLY A 610 -51.72 -49.27 -11.62
C GLY A 610 -51.35 -48.14 -12.60
N ASP A 611 -50.55 -47.16 -12.15
CA ASP A 611 -50.14 -46.00 -12.96
C ASP A 611 -48.66 -46.10 -13.38
N VAL A 612 -48.45 -46.36 -14.66
CA VAL A 612 -47.10 -46.43 -15.27
C VAL A 612 -46.41 -45.05 -15.26
N ALA A 613 -47.17 -43.97 -15.44
CA ALA A 613 -46.60 -42.62 -15.47
C ALA A 613 -46.08 -42.21 -14.08
N LEU A 614 -46.77 -42.62 -13.01
CA LEU A 614 -46.31 -42.42 -11.63
C LEU A 614 -44.98 -43.14 -11.38
N GLY A 615 -44.90 -44.44 -11.68
CA GLY A 615 -43.67 -45.21 -11.46
C GLY A 615 -42.46 -44.65 -12.24
N LEU A 616 -42.66 -44.22 -13.50
CA LEU A 616 -41.61 -43.59 -14.29
C LEU A 616 -41.19 -42.22 -13.71
N ALA A 617 -42.13 -41.45 -13.16
CA ALA A 617 -41.82 -40.20 -12.46
C ALA A 617 -40.97 -40.44 -11.20
N THR A 618 -41.29 -41.48 -10.43
CA THR A 618 -40.52 -41.93 -9.26
C THR A 618 -39.10 -42.36 -9.64
N GLN A 619 -38.94 -43.14 -10.72
CA GLN A 619 -37.61 -43.49 -11.23
C GLN A 619 -36.80 -42.24 -11.61
N SER A 620 -37.42 -41.30 -12.32
CA SER A 620 -36.79 -40.05 -12.75
C SER A 620 -36.33 -39.22 -11.54
N PHE A 621 -37.18 -39.10 -10.52
CA PHE A 621 -36.85 -38.40 -9.27
C PHE A 621 -35.69 -39.07 -8.52
N ALA A 622 -35.72 -40.40 -8.38
CA ALA A 622 -34.65 -41.14 -7.70
C ALA A 622 -33.29 -40.96 -8.43
N ALA A 623 -33.29 -41.01 -9.77
CA ALA A 623 -32.10 -40.78 -10.57
C ALA A 623 -31.58 -39.35 -10.42
N ASP A 624 -32.46 -38.34 -10.51
CA ASP A 624 -32.12 -36.93 -10.32
C ASP A 624 -31.57 -36.65 -8.91
N PHE A 625 -32.17 -37.23 -7.87
CA PHE A 625 -31.71 -37.12 -6.49
C PHE A 625 -30.28 -37.66 -6.31
N GLN A 626 -29.99 -38.86 -6.84
CA GLN A 626 -28.64 -39.44 -6.77
C GLN A 626 -27.62 -38.65 -7.61
N GLN A 627 -28.02 -38.14 -8.78
CA GLN A 627 -27.18 -37.29 -9.60
C GLN A 627 -26.80 -35.99 -8.87
N LYS A 628 -27.78 -35.31 -8.26
CA LYS A 628 -27.55 -34.09 -7.46
C LYS A 628 -26.62 -34.34 -6.28
N LYS A 629 -26.79 -35.46 -5.56
CA LYS A 629 -25.89 -35.88 -4.47
C LYS A 629 -24.46 -36.09 -4.99
N THR A 630 -24.30 -36.66 -6.18
CA THR A 630 -22.98 -36.86 -6.80
C THR A 630 -22.31 -35.53 -7.16
N VAL A 631 -23.06 -34.59 -7.74
CA VAL A 631 -22.54 -33.26 -8.12
C VAL A 631 -22.13 -32.44 -6.89
N LEU A 632 -22.96 -32.41 -5.84
CA LEU A 632 -22.65 -31.69 -4.61
C LEU A 632 -21.35 -32.18 -3.94
N ASN A 633 -21.07 -33.48 -4.03
CA ASN A 633 -19.89 -34.11 -3.44
C ASN A 633 -18.67 -34.16 -4.40
N ALA A 634 -18.76 -33.56 -5.60
CA ALA A 634 -17.64 -33.49 -6.54
C ALA A 634 -16.84 -32.20 -6.32
N PHE A 635 -15.55 -32.34 -6.00
CA PHE A 635 -14.65 -31.21 -5.74
C PHE A 635 -13.60 -31.06 -6.84
N PRO A 636 -13.23 -29.83 -7.24
CA PRO A 636 -12.08 -29.58 -8.09
C PRO A 636 -10.75 -29.80 -7.31
N PRO A 637 -9.61 -29.87 -8.01
CA PRO A 637 -8.29 -29.84 -7.36
C PRO A 637 -8.07 -28.58 -6.51
N VAL A 638 -7.06 -28.58 -5.65
CA VAL A 638 -6.62 -27.39 -4.89
C VAL A 638 -5.28 -26.90 -5.42
N ILE A 639 -5.20 -25.63 -5.82
CA ILE A 639 -3.94 -25.00 -6.28
C ILE A 639 -3.24 -24.34 -5.09
N THR A 640 -1.94 -24.56 -4.96
CA THR A 640 -1.08 -23.92 -3.95
C THR A 640 0.14 -23.28 -4.62
N GLY A 641 0.48 -22.05 -4.20
CA GLY A 641 1.62 -21.27 -4.70
C GLY A 641 1.46 -19.77 -4.45
N ASP A 642 2.48 -18.99 -4.83
CA ASP A 642 2.49 -17.54 -4.69
C ASP A 642 1.51 -16.88 -5.67
N THR A 643 0.63 -15.99 -5.21
CA THR A 643 -0.32 -15.29 -6.09
C THR A 643 0.26 -14.06 -6.79
N SER A 644 1.50 -13.68 -6.45
CA SER A 644 2.17 -12.49 -6.98
C SER A 644 3.56 -12.81 -7.48
N LEU A 645 3.89 -12.34 -8.68
CA LEU A 645 5.20 -12.47 -9.29
C LEU A 645 5.76 -11.08 -9.57
N THR A 646 7.06 -10.92 -9.38
CA THR A 646 7.75 -9.65 -9.60
C THR A 646 8.98 -9.91 -10.46
N ALA A 647 9.18 -9.11 -11.49
CA ALA A 647 10.34 -9.22 -12.39
C ALA A 647 10.86 -7.84 -12.77
N PHE A 648 12.17 -7.73 -12.94
CA PHE A 648 12.78 -6.63 -13.67
C PHE A 648 12.66 -6.87 -15.18
N ARG A 649 12.64 -5.81 -15.99
CA ARG A 649 12.63 -5.89 -17.46
C ARG A 649 13.65 -6.92 -17.95
N THR A 650 13.23 -7.82 -18.85
CA THR A 650 14.05 -8.91 -19.44
C THR A 650 14.60 -9.93 -18.45
N GLU A 651 14.19 -9.88 -17.17
CA GLU A 651 14.53 -10.89 -16.18
C GLU A 651 13.56 -12.06 -16.27
N ARG A 652 14.09 -13.26 -16.48
CA ARG A 652 13.30 -14.48 -16.49
C ARG A 652 13.04 -14.98 -15.07
N VAL A 653 11.77 -14.98 -14.66
CA VAL A 653 11.30 -15.49 -13.36
C VAL A 653 10.65 -16.85 -13.56
N MET A 654 10.95 -17.79 -12.67
CA MET A 654 10.35 -19.13 -12.66
C MET A 654 9.76 -19.43 -11.28
N LYS A 655 8.52 -19.91 -11.26
CA LYS A 655 7.78 -20.30 -10.06
C LYS A 655 7.14 -21.67 -10.24
N GLN A 656 7.14 -22.46 -9.17
CA GLN A 656 6.54 -23.78 -9.15
C GLN A 656 5.23 -23.75 -8.36
N TYR A 657 4.15 -24.23 -8.99
CA TYR A 657 2.84 -24.40 -8.38
C TYR A 657 2.54 -25.88 -8.20
N HIS A 658 1.67 -26.19 -7.24
CA HIS A 658 1.23 -27.55 -6.96
C HIS A 658 -0.29 -27.63 -6.97
N ALA A 659 -0.82 -28.59 -7.75
CA ALA A 659 -2.23 -28.95 -7.74
C ALA A 659 -2.42 -30.25 -6.96
N VAL A 660 -3.27 -30.24 -5.95
CA VAL A 660 -3.59 -31.39 -5.10
C VAL A 660 -4.97 -31.90 -5.48
N GLY A 661 -5.04 -33.15 -5.94
CA GLY A 661 -6.30 -33.80 -6.35
C GLY A 661 -6.04 -35.04 -7.19
N VAL A 662 -7.05 -35.90 -7.33
CA VAL A 662 -6.94 -37.11 -8.15
C VAL A 662 -6.78 -36.72 -9.61
N GLY A 663 -5.66 -37.13 -10.22
CA GLY A 663 -5.35 -36.82 -11.62
C GLY A 663 -5.17 -35.32 -11.91
N ALA A 664 -4.90 -34.51 -10.89
CA ALA A 664 -4.77 -33.07 -11.03
C ALA A 664 -3.58 -32.70 -11.95
N ARG A 665 -3.86 -31.85 -12.94
CA ARG A 665 -2.85 -31.30 -13.86
C ARG A 665 -3.18 -29.86 -14.22
N PHE A 666 -2.16 -29.06 -14.53
CA PHE A 666 -2.36 -27.69 -14.97
C PHE A 666 -2.70 -27.64 -16.46
N VAL A 667 -3.57 -26.70 -16.85
CA VAL A 667 -3.83 -26.40 -18.26
C VAL A 667 -2.62 -25.62 -18.81
N PRO A 668 -1.91 -26.13 -19.82
CA PRO A 668 -0.75 -25.44 -20.36
C PRO A 668 -1.14 -24.13 -21.04
N HIS A 669 -0.35 -23.09 -20.82
CA HIS A 669 -0.48 -21.81 -21.50
C HIS A 669 0.88 -21.47 -22.14
N LEU A 670 0.88 -21.08 -23.41
CA LEU A 670 2.09 -20.72 -24.14
C LEU A 670 1.91 -19.35 -24.79
N SER A 671 2.77 -18.42 -24.41
CA SER A 671 2.85 -17.09 -24.99
C SER A 671 4.32 -16.66 -25.09
N PRO A 672 4.67 -15.62 -25.87
CA PRO A 672 6.06 -15.20 -26.04
C PRO A 672 6.77 -14.86 -24.72
N GLU A 673 6.05 -14.30 -23.75
CA GLU A 673 6.62 -13.83 -22.47
C GLU A 673 6.25 -14.72 -21.28
N LEU A 674 5.20 -15.53 -21.38
CA LEU A 674 4.66 -16.30 -20.27
C LEU A 674 4.29 -17.73 -20.69
N ASN A 675 4.88 -18.70 -20.00
CA ASN A 675 4.64 -20.13 -20.24
C ASN A 675 4.25 -20.83 -18.93
N ILE A 676 3.20 -21.63 -18.98
CA ILE A 676 2.73 -22.51 -17.91
C ILE A 676 2.76 -23.94 -18.45
N SER A 677 3.50 -24.82 -17.80
CA SER A 677 3.57 -26.24 -18.14
C SER A 677 2.55 -27.08 -17.37
N GLU A 678 2.26 -28.28 -17.88
CA GLU A 678 1.31 -29.22 -17.27
C GLU A 678 1.71 -29.66 -15.84
N ASN A 679 3.01 -29.64 -15.53
CA ASN A 679 3.55 -29.93 -14.20
C ASN A 679 3.52 -28.72 -13.24
N GLY A 680 2.96 -27.57 -13.64
CA GLY A 680 2.81 -26.38 -12.80
C GLY A 680 4.04 -25.47 -12.72
N THR A 681 5.01 -25.59 -13.63
CA THR A 681 6.10 -24.62 -13.74
C THR A 681 5.64 -23.42 -14.56
N LEU A 682 5.55 -22.25 -13.92
CA LEU A 682 5.28 -20.97 -14.57
C LEU A 682 6.61 -20.25 -14.81
N THR A 683 6.85 -19.86 -16.06
CA THR A 683 7.98 -19.04 -16.47
C THR A 683 7.46 -17.73 -17.05
N TRP A 684 7.93 -16.60 -16.54
CA TRP A 684 7.63 -15.27 -17.03
C TRP A 684 8.91 -14.50 -17.35
N GLU A 685 9.02 -13.98 -18.57
CA GLU A 685 10.12 -13.14 -19.04
C GLU A 685 9.53 -11.92 -19.78
N PRO A 686 9.41 -10.76 -19.11
CA PRO A 686 8.75 -9.60 -19.70
C PRO A 686 9.66 -8.89 -20.71
N HIS A 687 9.16 -8.71 -21.94
CA HIS A 687 9.82 -7.93 -22.99
C HIS A 687 9.08 -6.61 -23.30
N GLY A 688 7.82 -6.48 -22.89
CA GLY A 688 7.00 -5.28 -23.06
C GLY A 688 6.08 -4.98 -21.87
N MET A 689 5.22 -3.97 -22.07
CA MET A 689 4.21 -3.51 -21.10
C MET A 689 2.79 -3.78 -21.61
N THR A 690 2.63 -4.71 -22.56
CA THR A 690 1.32 -5.06 -23.12
C THR A 690 0.48 -5.73 -22.03
N PRO A 691 -0.71 -5.19 -21.70
CA PRO A 691 -1.58 -5.75 -20.66
C PRO A 691 -1.99 -7.17 -20.99
N PHE A 692 -2.05 -8.04 -19.98
CA PHE A 692 -2.54 -9.41 -20.09
C PHE A 692 -3.20 -9.87 -18.79
N THR A 693 -4.15 -10.79 -18.90
CA THR A 693 -4.85 -11.37 -17.76
C THR A 693 -4.62 -12.87 -17.74
N ILE A 694 -4.10 -13.38 -16.62
CA ILE A 694 -3.74 -14.78 -16.48
C ILE A 694 -4.29 -15.32 -15.17
N THR A 695 -5.04 -16.41 -15.31
CA THR A 695 -5.54 -17.23 -14.23
C THR A 695 -4.95 -18.63 -14.40
N LEU A 696 -4.31 -19.16 -13.36
CA LEU A 696 -3.85 -20.54 -13.36
C LEU A 696 -5.06 -21.47 -13.24
N GLU A 697 -5.16 -22.42 -14.16
CA GLU A 697 -6.21 -23.45 -14.14
C GLU A 697 -5.60 -24.83 -13.90
N ALA A 698 -6.17 -25.56 -12.94
CA ALA A 698 -5.85 -26.97 -12.69
C ALA A 698 -7.12 -27.83 -12.82
N VAL A 699 -7.05 -28.89 -13.62
CA VAL A 699 -8.18 -29.77 -13.94
C VAL A 699 -7.96 -31.14 -13.30
N GLY A 700 -9.00 -31.66 -12.63
CA GLY A 700 -9.02 -32.99 -12.04
C GLY A 700 -9.54 -34.07 -12.99
N SER A 701 -9.46 -35.34 -12.57
CA SER A 701 -10.00 -36.47 -13.36
C SER A 701 -11.53 -36.45 -13.54
N ASN A 702 -12.24 -35.68 -12.73
CA ASN A 702 -13.67 -35.45 -12.79
C ASN A 702 -14.07 -34.29 -13.73
N ASN A 703 -13.13 -33.74 -14.51
CA ASN A 703 -13.30 -32.57 -15.37
C ASN A 703 -13.73 -31.28 -14.64
N LEU A 704 -13.60 -31.22 -13.30
CA LEU A 704 -13.75 -29.97 -12.56
C LEU A 704 -12.40 -29.24 -12.52
N SER A 705 -12.44 -27.92 -12.68
CA SER A 705 -11.25 -27.08 -12.62
C SER A 705 -11.23 -26.19 -11.38
N ALA A 706 -10.03 -25.82 -10.95
CA ALA A 706 -9.80 -24.79 -9.97
C ALA A 706 -9.02 -23.65 -10.61
N LEU A 707 -9.35 -22.43 -10.19
CA LEU A 707 -8.76 -21.20 -10.72
C LEU A 707 -7.96 -20.49 -9.63
N LEU A 708 -6.80 -19.96 -9.99
CA LEU A 708 -5.99 -19.08 -9.12
C LEU A 708 -5.59 -17.84 -9.90
N GLN A 709 -6.15 -16.69 -9.51
CA GLN A 709 -5.83 -15.41 -10.15
C GLN A 709 -4.44 -14.93 -9.74
N LEU A 710 -3.59 -14.68 -10.74
CA LEU A 710 -2.21 -14.22 -10.53
C LEU A 710 -2.08 -12.71 -10.72
N ARG A 711 -1.08 -12.12 -10.06
CA ARG A 711 -0.68 -10.73 -10.23
C ARG A 711 0.77 -10.64 -10.62
N PHE A 712 1.09 -9.83 -11.61
CA PHE A 712 2.44 -9.64 -12.13
C PHE A 712 2.85 -8.20 -11.91
N THR A 713 4.00 -7.97 -11.29
CA THR A 713 4.57 -6.64 -11.07
C THR A 713 5.86 -6.52 -11.86
N LEU A 714 5.82 -5.72 -12.92
CA LEU A 714 6.95 -5.42 -13.77
C LEU A 714 7.65 -4.15 -13.27
N CYS A 715 8.97 -4.22 -13.15
CA CYS A 715 9.78 -3.02 -13.09
C CYS A 715 10.47 -2.74 -14.43
N SER A 716 10.16 -1.58 -15.01
CA SER A 716 10.73 -1.11 -16.28
C SER A 716 11.77 0.01 -16.10
N CYS A 717 12.22 0.28 -14.87
CA CYS A 717 13.25 1.30 -14.60
C CYS A 717 14.58 0.97 -15.28
N SER A 718 15.44 1.97 -15.45
CA SER A 718 16.81 1.80 -15.95
C SER A 718 17.62 0.83 -15.11
N ARG A 719 17.46 0.83 -13.78
CA ARG A 719 18.11 -0.12 -12.86
C ARG A 719 17.11 -0.76 -11.90
N SER A 720 17.38 -2.01 -11.50
CA SER A 720 16.50 -2.74 -10.59
C SER A 720 16.39 -2.14 -9.18
N GLN A 721 17.41 -1.40 -8.72
CA GLN A 721 17.40 -0.74 -7.41
C GLN A 721 16.52 0.52 -7.37
N GLU A 722 16.18 1.06 -8.54
CA GLU A 722 15.34 2.26 -8.69
C GLU A 722 13.85 1.91 -8.59
N CYS A 723 13.47 0.63 -8.61
CA CYS A 723 12.08 0.20 -8.59
C CYS A 723 11.44 0.36 -7.21
N ASP A 724 10.31 1.08 -7.15
CA ASP A 724 9.47 1.19 -5.98
C ASP A 724 8.25 0.27 -6.09
N TYR A 725 8.41 -0.99 -5.67
CA TYR A 725 7.35 -1.99 -5.67
C TYR A 725 6.20 -1.70 -4.68
N SER A 726 6.36 -0.69 -3.80
CA SER A 726 5.27 -0.24 -2.93
C SER A 726 4.30 0.71 -3.63
N ASN A 727 4.72 1.31 -4.74
CA ASN A 727 3.93 2.23 -5.55
C ASN A 727 3.75 1.66 -6.96
N THR A 728 2.61 1.02 -7.19
CA THR A 728 2.31 0.33 -8.45
C THR A 728 1.01 0.83 -9.07
N VAL A 729 0.90 0.73 -10.40
CA VAL A 729 -0.32 1.03 -11.16
C VAL A 729 -0.75 -0.19 -11.95
N ILE A 730 -2.06 -0.48 -11.98
CA ILE A 730 -2.65 -1.56 -12.80
C ILE A 730 -2.79 -1.06 -14.24
N LEU A 731 -2.38 -1.86 -15.22
CA LEU A 731 -2.56 -1.53 -16.63
C LEU A 731 -3.87 -2.11 -17.16
N GLU A 732 -4.76 -1.27 -17.69
CA GLU A 732 -6.00 -1.65 -18.41
C GLU A 732 -6.85 -2.76 -17.74
N GLU A 733 -7.07 -2.66 -16.43
CA GLU A 733 -7.82 -3.67 -15.64
C GLU A 733 -7.25 -5.12 -15.76
N SER A 734 -5.95 -5.26 -16.04
CA SER A 734 -5.28 -6.56 -16.29
C SER A 734 -4.58 -7.15 -15.06
N SER A 735 -3.95 -8.31 -15.22
CA SER A 735 -3.10 -8.92 -14.18
C SER A 735 -1.71 -8.27 -14.07
N LEU A 736 -1.34 -7.38 -15.00
CA LEU A 736 -0.05 -6.71 -15.05
C LEU A 736 -0.08 -5.35 -14.32
N GLN A 737 0.90 -5.16 -13.44
CA GLN A 737 1.13 -3.97 -12.65
C GLN A 737 2.52 -3.42 -12.96
N LEU A 738 2.65 -2.10 -13.00
CA LEU A 738 3.91 -1.42 -13.24
C LEU A 738 4.39 -0.76 -11.94
N ALA A 739 5.62 -1.07 -11.52
CA ALA A 739 6.26 -0.40 -10.40
C ALA A 739 6.74 1.00 -10.81
N ALA A 740 6.56 1.98 -9.93
CA ALA A 740 7.12 3.32 -10.10
C ALA A 740 8.66 3.28 -9.98
N CYS A 741 9.35 4.25 -10.59
CA CYS A 741 10.80 4.38 -10.48
C CYS A 741 11.19 5.51 -9.53
N ARG A 742 12.36 5.40 -8.92
CA ARG A 742 13.04 6.41 -8.09
C ARG A 742 14.43 6.62 -8.67
N CYS A 743 14.61 7.70 -9.41
CA CYS A 743 15.82 7.91 -10.20
C CYS A 743 16.99 8.41 -9.35
N GLU A 744 18.18 7.88 -9.61
CA GLU A 744 19.43 8.36 -9.02
C GLU A 744 20.25 9.17 -10.03
N GLY A 745 21.16 10.02 -9.54
CA GLY A 745 22.13 10.72 -10.40
C GLY A 745 21.55 11.77 -11.34
N GLY A 746 20.36 12.31 -11.04
CA GLY A 746 19.71 13.37 -11.83
C GLY A 746 19.01 12.89 -13.11
N TYR A 747 18.88 11.57 -13.30
CA TYR A 747 18.06 11.01 -14.37
C TYR A 747 16.57 11.32 -14.14
N LEU A 748 15.85 11.52 -15.24
CA LEU A 748 14.47 11.95 -15.28
C LEU A 748 13.62 10.95 -16.08
N GLY A 749 12.31 11.21 -16.08
CA GLY A 749 11.34 10.40 -16.79
C GLY A 749 10.72 9.28 -15.95
N PRO A 750 9.62 8.67 -16.43
CA PRO A 750 8.89 7.62 -15.72
C PRO A 750 9.73 6.36 -15.44
N PHE A 751 10.77 6.11 -16.23
CA PHE A 751 11.63 4.93 -16.12
C PHE A 751 13.10 5.27 -15.87
N CYS A 752 13.41 6.51 -15.51
CA CYS A 752 14.80 6.99 -15.35
C CYS A 752 15.62 6.86 -16.63
N GLN A 753 14.97 7.00 -17.78
CA GLN A 753 15.59 6.84 -19.10
C GLN A 753 16.21 8.14 -19.62
N ASP A 754 15.77 9.28 -19.11
CA ASP A 754 16.21 10.58 -19.60
C ASP A 754 17.43 11.03 -18.77
N PRO A 755 18.59 11.32 -19.40
CA PRO A 755 19.75 11.81 -18.67
C PRO A 755 19.49 13.22 -18.10
N PRO A 756 20.33 13.67 -17.14
CA PRO A 756 20.25 15.04 -16.63
C PRO A 756 20.34 16.03 -17.80
N ASP A 757 19.31 16.88 -17.97
CA ASP A 757 19.28 17.95 -18.96
C ASP A 757 19.66 19.28 -18.31
N PRO A 758 20.82 19.88 -18.65
CA PRO A 758 21.24 21.19 -18.17
C PRO A 758 20.22 22.31 -18.46
N CYS A 759 19.37 22.12 -19.47
CA CYS A 759 18.37 23.09 -19.93
C CYS A 759 17.00 22.96 -19.27
N ALA A 760 16.71 21.87 -18.54
CA ALA A 760 15.39 21.65 -17.94
C ALA A 760 15.00 22.71 -16.90
N GLN A 761 15.98 23.41 -16.33
CA GLN A 761 15.77 24.48 -15.34
C GLN A 761 15.47 25.86 -15.98
N GLY A 762 15.60 25.97 -17.31
CA GLY A 762 15.39 27.20 -18.05
C GLY A 762 16.53 28.20 -17.89
N CYS A 763 16.82 28.95 -18.96
CA CYS A 763 17.82 30.01 -18.95
C CYS A 763 17.19 31.39 -18.79
N PHE A 764 18.01 32.38 -18.44
CA PHE A 764 17.59 33.76 -18.33
C PHE A 764 16.97 34.25 -19.65
N PRO A 765 15.93 35.11 -19.62
CA PRO A 765 15.29 35.61 -20.83
C PRO A 765 16.28 36.18 -21.86
N GLY A 766 16.24 35.63 -23.08
CA GLY A 766 17.14 36.03 -24.18
C GLY A 766 18.48 35.28 -24.23
N VAL A 767 18.74 34.35 -23.31
CA VAL A 767 19.89 33.45 -23.32
C VAL A 767 19.51 32.13 -24.01
N GLY A 768 20.31 31.70 -24.97
CA GLY A 768 20.16 30.38 -25.60
C GLY A 768 20.64 29.27 -24.67
N CYS A 769 19.97 28.12 -24.69
CA CYS A 769 20.42 26.93 -23.98
C CYS A 769 20.96 25.88 -24.95
N ASP A 770 22.10 25.30 -24.61
CA ASP A 770 22.70 24.16 -25.31
C ASP A 770 22.61 22.90 -24.44
N SER A 771 22.17 21.79 -25.00
CA SER A 771 21.88 20.56 -24.25
C SER A 771 23.12 19.88 -23.65
N HIS A 772 24.34 20.25 -24.04
CA HIS A 772 25.57 19.69 -23.52
C HIS A 772 26.30 20.64 -22.56
N THR A 773 26.20 21.95 -22.81
CA THR A 773 26.95 22.99 -22.08
C THR A 773 26.07 23.87 -21.17
N GLY A 774 24.74 23.79 -21.28
CA GLY A 774 23.79 24.54 -20.46
C GLY A 774 23.51 25.94 -21.01
N CYS A 775 23.21 26.88 -20.11
CA CYS A 775 22.89 28.26 -20.49
C CYS A 775 24.12 28.98 -21.05
N GLY A 776 23.93 29.70 -22.16
CA GLY A 776 24.92 30.60 -22.71
C GLY A 776 25.18 31.83 -21.82
N PRO A 777 26.06 32.76 -22.24
CA PRO A 777 26.37 33.95 -21.45
C PRO A 777 25.14 34.88 -21.30
N CYS A 778 25.10 35.62 -20.19
CA CYS A 778 24.07 36.63 -19.93
C CYS A 778 24.02 37.71 -21.04
N PRO A 779 22.84 38.31 -21.30
CA PRO A 779 22.69 39.39 -22.27
C PRO A 779 23.58 40.60 -21.96
N ALA A 780 23.89 41.41 -22.98
CA ALA A 780 24.79 42.56 -22.82
C ALA A 780 24.33 43.55 -21.74
N GLY A 781 25.22 43.88 -20.80
CA GLY A 781 24.94 44.75 -19.64
C GLY A 781 24.59 44.00 -18.35
N LEU A 782 24.47 42.66 -18.42
CA LEU A 782 24.21 41.78 -17.29
C LEU A 782 25.39 40.84 -17.05
N THR A 783 25.57 40.40 -15.79
CA THR A 783 26.59 39.43 -15.38
C THR A 783 25.96 38.24 -14.66
N GLY A 784 26.58 37.06 -14.80
CA GLY A 784 26.09 35.82 -14.20
C GLY A 784 26.41 34.58 -15.03
N ASP A 785 25.79 33.44 -14.70
CA ASP A 785 26.03 32.12 -15.30
C ASP A 785 25.08 31.79 -16.47
N GLY A 786 24.28 32.75 -16.91
CA GLY A 786 23.28 32.57 -17.97
C GLY A 786 21.94 32.03 -17.51
N ARG A 787 21.88 31.45 -16.31
CA ARG A 787 20.63 31.09 -15.62
C ARG A 787 20.19 32.23 -14.71
N HIS A 788 21.12 32.72 -13.90
CA HIS A 788 20.94 33.89 -13.07
C HIS A 788 21.74 35.04 -13.67
N CYS A 789 21.07 36.12 -14.04
CA CYS A 789 21.70 37.32 -14.61
C CYS A 789 21.29 38.56 -13.81
N SER A 790 22.26 39.43 -13.50
CA SER A 790 22.06 40.64 -12.70
C SER A 790 22.75 41.86 -13.31
N ASP A 791 22.21 43.06 -13.07
CA ASP A 791 22.80 44.33 -13.53
C ASP A 791 24.19 44.54 -12.92
N GLU A 792 25.14 45.15 -13.66
CA GLU A 792 26.52 45.45 -13.22
C GLU A 792 26.66 46.44 -12.02
N GLY A 793 25.64 46.58 -11.16
CA GLY A 793 25.52 47.67 -10.18
C GLY A 793 25.42 47.30 -8.69
N SER A 794 25.37 46.02 -8.29
CA SER A 794 25.08 45.64 -6.88
C SER A 794 26.05 44.63 -6.27
N GLY A 795 27.29 44.58 -6.76
CA GLY A 795 28.43 43.98 -6.06
C GLY A 795 29.64 44.90 -6.17
N CYS A 796 30.19 45.36 -5.04
CA CYS A 796 31.43 46.15 -5.05
C CYS A 796 32.57 45.36 -5.73
N GLY A 797 32.89 45.71 -6.98
CA GLY A 797 33.96 45.06 -7.73
C GLY A 797 34.39 45.74 -9.03
N SER A 798 34.00 46.98 -9.33
CA SER A 798 34.41 47.68 -10.56
C SER A 798 35.68 48.52 -10.36
N GLY A 799 36.78 47.85 -10.01
CA GLY A 799 38.14 48.42 -10.13
C GLY A 799 38.88 48.00 -11.41
N CYS A 800 38.44 46.93 -12.06
CA CYS A 800 39.30 46.15 -12.95
C CYS A 800 38.62 45.88 -14.30
N GLY A 801 38.51 46.89 -15.15
CA GLY A 801 38.02 46.71 -16.51
C GLY A 801 38.82 45.65 -17.28
N SER A 802 38.13 44.80 -18.05
CA SER A 802 38.61 43.80 -19.03
C SER A 802 40.02 43.23 -18.77
N ARG A 803 40.28 42.82 -17.54
CA ARG A 803 41.43 41.99 -17.20
C ARG A 803 40.87 40.67 -16.74
N SER A 804 41.06 39.63 -17.53
CA SER A 804 40.79 38.25 -17.13
C SER A 804 41.97 37.73 -16.32
N CYS A 805 41.70 36.79 -15.40
CA CYS A 805 42.77 36.03 -14.77
C CYS A 805 43.60 35.34 -15.88
N PRO A 806 44.95 35.42 -15.83
CA PRO A 806 45.79 34.71 -16.77
C PRO A 806 45.44 33.21 -16.80
N GLU A 807 45.41 32.61 -17.98
CA GLU A 807 45.13 31.19 -18.14
C GLU A 807 46.19 30.37 -17.38
N GLY A 808 45.77 29.46 -16.50
CA GLY A 808 46.67 28.69 -15.63
C GLY A 808 47.21 29.44 -14.40
N TYR A 809 46.63 30.59 -14.02
CA TYR A 809 47.08 31.34 -12.84
C TYR A 809 46.89 30.59 -11.51
N CYS A 810 45.81 29.81 -11.36
CA CYS A 810 45.59 28.94 -10.21
C CYS A 810 45.69 27.48 -10.65
N SER A 811 46.40 26.67 -9.86
CA SER A 811 46.61 25.24 -10.14
C SER A 811 45.77 24.34 -9.22
N ASN A 812 45.77 23.03 -9.48
CA ASN A 812 45.22 22.00 -8.59
C ASN A 812 43.77 22.23 -8.10
N GLY A 813 42.88 22.69 -8.99
CA GLY A 813 41.47 22.93 -8.68
C GLY A 813 41.19 24.24 -7.93
N GLY A 814 42.15 25.16 -7.85
CA GLY A 814 41.95 26.51 -7.32
C GLY A 814 41.18 27.42 -8.28
N HIS A 815 40.26 28.22 -7.73
CA HIS A 815 39.47 29.18 -8.51
C HIS A 815 40.09 30.58 -8.45
N CYS A 816 40.42 31.15 -9.61
CA CYS A 816 40.98 32.50 -9.70
C CYS A 816 39.91 33.58 -9.60
N HIS A 817 40.15 34.58 -8.77
CA HIS A 817 39.33 35.78 -8.64
C HIS A 817 40.23 37.02 -8.56
N LEU A 818 39.78 38.17 -9.07
CA LEU A 818 40.55 39.42 -9.03
C LEU A 818 40.23 40.20 -7.76
N HIS A 819 41.26 40.71 -7.09
CA HIS A 819 41.08 41.56 -5.92
C HIS A 819 40.38 42.86 -6.32
N SER A 820 39.26 43.17 -5.67
CA SER A 820 38.25 44.15 -6.09
C SER A 820 38.79 45.59 -6.27
N THR A 821 39.87 45.96 -5.59
CA THR A 821 40.47 47.32 -5.66
C THR A 821 41.82 47.40 -6.35
N THR A 822 42.60 46.32 -6.43
CA THR A 822 43.98 46.34 -6.93
C THR A 822 44.15 45.60 -8.25
N CYS A 823 43.12 44.88 -8.71
CA CYS A 823 43.14 44.11 -9.96
C CYS A 823 44.25 43.07 -10.03
N THR A 824 44.67 42.61 -8.86
CA THR A 824 45.65 41.54 -8.73
C THR A 824 44.90 40.21 -8.70
N PRO A 825 45.24 39.25 -9.58
CA PRO A 825 44.61 37.93 -9.56
C PRO A 825 45.02 37.18 -8.29
N THR A 826 44.04 36.56 -7.64
CA THR A 826 44.17 35.85 -6.36
C THR A 826 43.47 34.50 -6.50
N CYS A 827 43.99 33.44 -5.87
CA CYS A 827 43.38 32.11 -5.96
C CYS A 827 42.64 31.76 -4.68
N THR A 828 41.42 31.22 -4.81
CA THR A 828 40.76 30.46 -3.75
C THR A 828 41.21 29.02 -3.89
N CYS A 829 42.09 28.57 -3.00
CA CYS A 829 42.65 27.23 -3.06
C CYS A 829 41.86 26.24 -2.21
N PRO A 830 41.78 24.95 -2.62
CA PRO A 830 41.36 23.88 -1.73
C PRO A 830 42.17 23.85 -0.42
N PRO A 831 41.61 23.37 0.70
CA PRO A 831 42.21 23.50 2.04
C PRO A 831 43.63 22.94 2.20
N VAL A 832 44.08 22.07 1.30
CA VAL A 832 45.41 21.45 1.31
C VAL A 832 46.53 22.40 0.88
N PHE A 833 46.23 23.47 0.12
CA PHE A 833 47.23 24.40 -0.42
C PHE A 833 47.33 25.70 0.40
N ILE A 834 48.55 26.23 0.53
CA ILE A 834 48.84 27.37 1.41
C ILE A 834 49.44 28.59 0.68
N ASP A 835 49.83 28.43 -0.57
CA ASP A 835 50.37 29.50 -1.39
C ASP A 835 49.29 30.16 -2.24
N GLN A 836 49.62 31.34 -2.79
CA GLN A 836 48.67 32.21 -3.47
C GLN A 836 48.23 31.70 -4.86
N HIS A 837 48.87 30.65 -5.38
CA HIS A 837 48.61 30.05 -6.70
C HIS A 837 48.18 28.58 -6.63
N CYS A 838 47.99 28.05 -5.42
CA CYS A 838 47.61 26.66 -5.14
C CYS A 838 48.61 25.60 -5.65
N LEU A 839 49.91 25.92 -5.63
CA LEU A 839 51.00 25.05 -6.09
C LEU A 839 51.71 24.32 -4.93
N VAL A 840 51.76 24.93 -3.75
CA VAL A 840 52.48 24.43 -2.59
C VAL A 840 51.46 23.97 -1.56
N ALA A 841 51.45 22.66 -1.32
CA ALA A 841 50.65 22.07 -0.27
C ALA A 841 51.19 22.46 1.12
N GLY A 842 50.34 22.38 2.13
CA GLY A 842 50.71 22.69 3.50
C GLY A 842 49.55 22.85 4.48
N GLY A 843 48.32 22.90 3.98
CA GLY A 843 47.11 23.00 4.77
C GLY A 843 46.56 21.62 5.14
N ASP A 844 45.71 21.60 6.17
CA ASP A 844 45.17 20.36 6.74
C ASP A 844 43.79 20.08 6.14
N PHE A 845 43.46 18.82 5.92
CA PHE A 845 42.17 18.42 5.34
C PHE A 845 41.65 17.12 5.96
N ARG A 846 40.37 16.84 5.77
CA ARG A 846 39.76 15.59 6.27
C ARG A 846 39.91 14.47 5.25
N PRO A 847 40.35 13.27 5.67
CA PRO A 847 40.44 12.11 4.80
C PRO A 847 39.05 11.56 4.45
N LEU A 848 38.92 10.98 3.26
CA LEU A 848 37.75 10.19 2.90
C LEU A 848 37.87 8.77 3.48
N ALA A 849 36.72 8.18 3.83
CA ALA A 849 36.64 6.78 4.25
C ALA A 849 36.90 5.84 3.06
N SER A 850 37.69 4.80 3.29
CA SER A 850 37.86 3.69 2.35
C SER A 850 36.54 2.97 2.11
N THR A 851 36.34 2.48 0.89
CA THR A 851 35.16 1.69 0.50
C THR A 851 35.03 0.39 1.30
N ASP A 852 36.14 -0.10 1.86
CA ASP A 852 36.19 -1.37 2.61
C ASP A 852 36.01 -1.17 4.13
N LEU A 853 35.66 0.04 4.59
CA LEU A 853 35.48 0.35 6.02
C LEU A 853 34.33 -0.49 6.63
N PRO A 854 34.63 -1.38 7.61
CA PRO A 854 33.60 -2.19 8.26
C PRO A 854 32.59 -1.34 9.01
N ARG A 855 31.33 -1.77 8.98
CA ARG A 855 30.24 -1.12 9.70
C ARG A 855 30.32 -1.43 11.19
N ARG A 856 29.91 -0.47 12.01
CA ARG A 856 29.69 -0.67 13.45
C ARG A 856 28.44 -1.52 13.63
N SER A 857 28.56 -2.71 14.23
CA SER A 857 27.43 -3.63 14.41
C SER A 857 27.24 -3.99 15.88
N ILE A 858 26.00 -3.91 16.35
CA ILE A 858 25.62 -4.19 17.74
C ILE A 858 24.45 -5.16 17.81
N GLN A 859 24.54 -6.13 18.70
CA GLN A 859 23.50 -7.11 18.97
C GLN A 859 22.67 -6.69 20.19
N LEU A 860 21.36 -6.71 20.05
CA LEU A 860 20.38 -6.39 21.09
C LEU A 860 19.60 -7.66 21.43
N ARG A 861 19.56 -8.02 22.72
CA ARG A 861 18.70 -9.12 23.21
C ARG A 861 17.49 -8.52 23.91
N VAL A 862 16.30 -8.78 23.37
CA VAL A 862 15.03 -8.29 23.91
C VAL A 862 14.13 -9.46 24.26
N LYS A 863 13.34 -9.31 25.33
CA LYS A 863 12.40 -10.33 25.80
C LYS A 863 10.98 -9.79 25.80
N THR A 864 10.04 -10.52 25.21
CA THR A 864 8.61 -10.13 25.21
C THR A 864 7.94 -10.52 26.54
N LEU A 865 6.96 -9.72 26.97
CA LEU A 865 6.13 -10.00 28.16
C LEU A 865 4.86 -10.81 27.80
N GLN A 866 4.60 -11.03 26.50
CA GLN A 866 3.43 -11.75 25.97
C GLN A 866 3.86 -12.74 24.86
N ASN A 867 3.02 -13.74 24.59
CA ASN A 867 3.25 -14.72 23.50
C ASN A 867 3.19 -14.00 22.15
N ALA A 868 4.21 -14.17 21.31
CA ALA A 868 4.43 -13.39 20.10
C ALA A 868 5.09 -14.24 19.01
N THR A 869 4.66 -14.16 17.76
CA THR A 869 5.38 -14.84 16.67
C THR A 869 6.66 -14.06 16.29
N ALA A 870 7.61 -14.72 15.63
CA ALA A 870 8.83 -14.05 15.17
C ALA A 870 8.57 -12.86 14.24
N GLY A 871 7.46 -12.90 13.49
CA GLY A 871 6.99 -11.79 12.64
C GLY A 871 6.50 -10.60 13.45
N ASP A 872 5.81 -10.83 14.57
CA ASP A 872 5.26 -9.78 15.43
C ASP A 872 6.36 -9.03 16.21
N VAL A 873 7.43 -9.74 16.60
CA VAL A 873 8.60 -9.12 17.22
C VAL A 873 9.38 -8.26 16.21
N ASN A 874 9.53 -8.75 14.98
CA ASN A 874 10.21 -8.03 13.90
C ASN A 874 9.44 -6.76 13.50
N SER A 875 8.11 -6.85 13.41
CA SER A 875 7.26 -5.68 13.16
C SER A 875 7.30 -4.72 14.35
N THR A 876 7.16 -5.16 15.61
CA THR A 876 7.06 -4.19 16.73
C THR A 876 8.38 -3.47 17.04
N VAL A 877 9.54 -4.14 16.89
CA VAL A 877 10.85 -3.52 17.19
C VAL A 877 11.30 -2.55 16.08
N CYS A 878 10.84 -2.73 14.83
CA CYS A 878 11.30 -1.94 13.67
C CYS A 878 10.21 -1.18 12.90
N HIS A 879 8.91 -1.38 13.17
CA HIS A 879 7.78 -0.78 12.44
C HIS A 879 7.28 0.54 13.07
N ARG A 880 8.20 1.46 13.36
CA ARG A 880 7.94 2.90 13.21
C ARG A 880 8.87 3.45 12.13
N ARG A 881 8.79 2.85 10.94
CA ARG A 881 9.44 3.32 9.70
C ARG A 881 8.33 3.76 8.74
N GLY A 882 7.72 4.88 9.08
CA GLY A 882 6.64 5.49 8.29
C GLY A 882 5.65 6.18 9.22
N GLN A 883 5.72 7.51 9.26
CA GLN A 883 4.93 8.43 10.08
C GLN A 883 5.47 8.68 11.52
N ALA A 884 5.84 9.94 11.74
CA ALA A 884 6.27 10.57 12.99
C ALA A 884 7.54 9.99 13.67
N ALA A 885 8.69 10.64 13.40
CA ALA A 885 9.93 10.65 14.19
C ALA A 885 10.41 9.31 14.78
N GLY A 886 11.44 8.73 14.15
CA GLY A 886 12.48 7.87 14.75
C GLY A 886 12.02 6.67 15.60
N GLY A 887 12.31 5.45 15.13
CA GLY A 887 12.44 4.29 16.03
C GLY A 887 13.50 4.54 17.12
N ALA A 888 13.53 3.70 18.16
CA ALA A 888 14.40 3.91 19.32
C ALA A 888 15.88 4.15 18.96
N CYS A 889 16.39 3.47 17.94
CA CYS A 889 17.77 3.62 17.49
C CYS A 889 17.99 4.82 16.52
N THR A 890 16.96 5.23 15.77
CA THR A 890 17.05 6.37 14.82
C THR A 890 16.78 7.71 15.49
N ARG A 891 15.93 7.76 16.52
CA ARG A 891 15.63 8.99 17.28
C ARG A 891 16.86 9.48 18.07
N ALA A 892 17.65 8.56 18.61
CA ALA A 892 18.94 8.83 19.26
C ALA A 892 20.01 9.40 18.30
N ALA A 893 20.09 8.89 17.07
CA ALA A 893 21.04 9.37 16.05
C ALA A 893 20.67 10.76 15.49
N TRP A 894 19.37 11.05 15.36
CA TRP A 894 18.86 12.33 14.84
C TRP A 894 19.02 13.51 15.81
N GLN A 895 18.87 13.29 17.12
CA GLN A 895 18.99 14.37 18.11
C GLN A 895 20.42 14.90 18.30
N LEU A 896 21.44 14.17 17.82
CA LEU A 896 22.86 14.49 18.00
C LEU A 896 23.60 14.76 16.67
N GLY A 897 22.90 14.82 15.53
CA GLY A 897 23.47 15.21 14.24
C GLY A 897 24.42 14.18 13.59
N VAL A 898 24.19 12.88 13.79
CA VAL A 898 25.02 11.80 13.21
C VAL A 898 24.33 11.16 11.99
N PRO A 899 25.04 10.83 10.89
CA PRO A 899 24.43 10.15 9.73
C PRO A 899 24.17 8.65 9.97
N ALA A 900 22.96 8.24 9.59
CA ALA A 900 22.51 6.94 9.09
C ALA A 900 22.69 5.66 9.95
N LEU A 901 21.57 5.21 10.54
CA LEU A 901 21.30 3.79 10.80
C LEU A 901 20.80 3.16 9.50
N LEU A 902 21.54 2.20 8.96
CA LEU A 902 21.26 1.61 7.64
C LEU A 902 20.24 0.46 7.75
N PHE A 903 20.50 -0.52 8.62
CA PHE A 903 19.70 -1.75 8.71
C PHE A 903 19.57 -2.29 10.14
N THR A 904 18.48 -3.00 10.41
CA THR A 904 18.31 -3.86 11.59
C THR A 904 17.72 -5.19 11.14
N HIS A 905 18.37 -6.30 11.46
CA HIS A 905 17.92 -7.64 11.06
C HIS A 905 17.80 -8.57 12.27
N LEU A 906 16.82 -9.48 12.23
CA LEU A 906 16.52 -10.45 13.28
C LEU A 906 17.40 -11.70 13.08
N LEU A 907 18.25 -12.03 14.07
CA LEU A 907 19.13 -13.21 13.98
C LEU A 907 18.39 -14.51 14.30
N TRP A 908 17.58 -14.51 15.36
CA TRP A 908 16.79 -15.67 15.79
C TRP A 908 15.72 -15.26 16.82
N VAL A 909 14.69 -16.09 16.94
CA VAL A 909 13.69 -16.06 18.01
C VAL A 909 13.63 -17.45 18.61
N SER A 910 13.88 -17.57 19.91
CA SER A 910 13.73 -18.85 20.61
C SER A 910 12.50 -18.81 21.51
N GLY A 911 11.63 -19.81 21.35
CA GLY A 911 10.49 -20.06 22.24
C GLY A 911 9.63 -21.21 21.72
N ARG A 912 9.23 -22.12 22.60
CA ARG A 912 8.13 -23.07 22.34
C ARG A 912 6.80 -22.32 22.47
N GLN A 913 5.74 -22.78 21.77
CA GLN A 913 4.40 -22.22 21.92
C GLN A 913 4.04 -22.08 23.42
N HIS A 914 3.64 -20.87 23.83
CA HIS A 914 3.24 -20.45 25.18
C HIS A 914 4.33 -20.07 26.23
N GLN A 915 5.49 -19.57 25.81
CA GLN A 915 6.45 -18.89 26.71
C GLN A 915 6.96 -17.54 26.15
N PRO A 916 7.42 -16.60 27.02
CA PRO A 916 7.98 -15.32 26.58
C PRO A 916 9.21 -15.53 25.69
N HIS A 917 9.19 -14.92 24.51
CA HIS A 917 10.18 -15.14 23.46
C HIS A 917 11.44 -14.28 23.71
N ASP A 918 12.61 -14.92 23.65
CA ASP A 918 13.89 -14.23 23.59
C ASP A 918 14.25 -14.00 22.13
N ALA A 919 14.42 -12.73 21.75
CA ALA A 919 14.75 -12.31 20.40
C ALA A 919 16.09 -11.57 20.37
N SER A 920 16.88 -11.84 19.33
CA SER A 920 18.13 -11.12 19.09
C SER A 920 18.10 -10.36 17.78
N LEU A 921 18.40 -9.07 17.85
CA LEU A 921 18.49 -8.17 16.71
C LEU A 921 19.92 -7.70 16.51
N VAL A 922 20.32 -7.41 15.28
CA VAL A 922 21.59 -6.75 14.96
C VAL A 922 21.30 -5.46 14.23
N SER A 923 21.85 -4.35 14.71
CA SER A 923 21.79 -3.04 14.06
C SER A 923 23.18 -2.60 13.59
N GLU A 924 23.25 -2.01 12.40
CA GLU A 924 24.50 -1.56 11.77
C GLU A 924 24.54 -0.04 11.55
N PHE A 925 25.70 0.58 11.79
CA PHE A 925 25.95 2.02 11.72
C PHE A 925 27.24 2.31 10.92
N LEU A 926 27.31 3.46 10.24
CA LEU A 926 28.50 3.88 9.48
C LEU A 926 29.47 4.70 10.33
N TYR A 927 30.75 4.33 10.30
CA TYR A 927 31.82 5.21 10.78
C TYR A 927 32.13 6.30 9.75
N ASP A 928 32.55 7.48 10.25
CA ASP A 928 33.06 8.60 9.46
C ASP A 928 34.30 9.17 10.15
N SER A 929 35.09 9.97 9.43
CA SER A 929 36.28 10.68 9.89
C SER A 929 36.04 11.64 11.06
N ARG A 930 34.79 12.07 11.33
CA ARG A 930 34.43 13.01 12.40
C ARG A 930 34.59 12.41 13.80
N GLY A 931 35.26 13.15 14.69
CA GLY A 931 35.52 12.75 16.07
C GLY A 931 34.24 12.52 16.87
N THR A 932 33.24 13.40 16.69
CA THR A 932 31.92 13.29 17.33
C THR A 932 31.16 12.01 16.94
N VAL A 933 31.25 11.59 15.67
CA VAL A 933 30.60 10.36 15.19
C VAL A 933 31.29 9.13 15.77
N ILE A 934 32.62 9.10 15.74
CA ILE A 934 33.42 7.99 16.29
C ILE A 934 33.19 7.86 17.80
N GLN A 935 33.20 8.98 18.53
CA GLN A 935 32.94 9.00 19.97
C GLN A 935 31.53 8.49 20.29
N PHE A 936 30.51 8.98 19.58
CA PHE A 936 29.14 8.55 19.81
C PHE A 936 28.96 7.03 19.57
N LEU A 937 29.44 6.52 18.43
CA LEU A 937 29.29 5.10 18.07
C LEU A 937 30.08 4.15 18.97
N ASN A 938 31.21 4.61 19.51
CA ASN A 938 32.05 3.81 20.38
C ASN A 938 31.62 3.88 21.84
N GLU A 939 31.27 5.06 22.36
CA GLU A 939 31.12 5.28 23.80
C GLU A 939 29.68 5.58 24.25
N GLU A 940 28.87 6.24 23.42
CA GLU A 940 27.54 6.76 23.83
C GLU A 940 26.37 5.91 23.30
N LEU A 941 26.61 5.11 22.26
CA LEU A 941 25.59 4.33 21.55
C LEU A 941 24.76 3.38 22.45
N PRO A 942 25.35 2.56 23.34
CA PRO A 942 24.56 1.65 24.19
C PRO A 942 23.62 2.40 25.16
N GLY A 943 24.09 3.53 25.72
CA GLY A 943 23.29 4.38 26.60
C GLY A 943 22.12 5.04 25.87
N ALA A 944 22.36 5.50 24.64
CA ALA A 944 21.33 6.10 23.81
C ALA A 944 20.24 5.10 23.40
N ILE A 945 20.62 3.85 23.08
CA ILE A 945 19.68 2.76 22.76
C ILE A 945 18.82 2.41 23.98
N THR A 946 19.44 2.16 25.15
CA THR A 946 18.70 1.81 26.37
C THR A 946 17.78 2.94 26.84
N GLY A 947 18.21 4.19 26.75
CA GLY A 947 17.41 5.36 27.11
C GLY A 947 16.16 5.49 26.26
N THR A 948 16.31 5.42 24.93
CA THR A 948 15.20 5.60 23.99
C THR A 948 14.24 4.42 23.99
N PHE A 949 14.76 3.17 24.03
CA PHE A 949 13.94 1.96 24.07
C PHE A 949 13.02 1.92 25.29
N ASN A 950 13.55 2.31 26.47
CA ASN A 950 12.79 2.29 27.71
C ASN A 950 11.83 3.49 27.86
N GLN A 951 12.13 4.66 27.28
CA GLN A 951 11.22 5.82 27.31
C GLN A 951 9.93 5.59 26.49
N LEU A 952 10.03 4.87 25.38
CA LEU A 952 8.88 4.51 24.53
C LEU A 952 7.86 3.59 25.24
N GLN A 953 8.25 2.93 26.34
CA GLN A 953 7.36 2.09 27.15
C GLN A 953 6.49 2.89 28.14
N GLY A 954 6.83 4.15 28.42
CA GLY A 954 6.12 5.01 29.37
C GLY A 954 4.90 5.75 28.80
N TRP A 955 4.69 5.72 27.49
CA TRP A 955 3.59 6.42 26.81
C TRP A 955 2.42 5.45 26.57
N ARG A 956 1.31 5.62 27.29
CA ARG A 956 0.06 4.89 27.05
C ARG A 956 -0.70 5.54 25.89
N GLU A 957 -0.42 5.14 24.66
CA GLU A 957 -1.28 5.40 23.49
C GLU A 957 -1.92 4.09 22.99
N ALA A 958 -3.17 4.19 22.56
CA ALA A 958 -3.96 3.09 22.01
C ALA A 958 -3.35 2.62 20.68
N GLY A 959 -2.72 1.44 20.67
CA GLY A 959 -2.20 0.81 19.44
C GLY A 959 -0.88 0.03 19.50
N ALA A 960 -0.28 -0.23 20.68
CA ALA A 960 0.92 -1.07 20.75
C ALA A 960 0.57 -2.58 20.70
N PRO A 961 1.16 -3.40 19.79
CA PRO A 961 0.81 -4.82 19.68
C PRO A 961 1.55 -5.74 20.68
N LEU A 962 2.73 -5.36 21.21
CA LEU A 962 3.55 -6.20 22.09
C LEU A 962 4.31 -5.41 23.16
N LEU A 963 4.32 -5.92 24.40
CA LEU A 963 5.06 -5.36 25.55
C LEU A 963 6.41 -6.08 25.72
N PHE A 964 7.52 -5.32 25.86
CA PHE A 964 8.87 -5.85 26.07
C PHE A 964 9.35 -5.63 27.51
N GLN A 965 10.26 -6.47 28.00
CA GLN A 965 10.96 -6.19 29.26
C GLN A 965 11.91 -4.99 29.09
N ARG A 966 12.11 -4.24 30.17
CA ARG A 966 13.05 -3.11 30.20
C ARG A 966 14.44 -3.56 29.73
N LEU A 967 15.02 -2.85 28.77
CA LEU A 967 16.31 -3.16 28.19
C LEU A 967 17.44 -2.58 29.06
N HIS A 968 18.35 -3.44 29.51
CA HIS A 968 19.54 -3.06 30.27
C HIS A 968 20.79 -3.10 29.39
N GLN A 969 21.85 -2.40 29.81
CA GLN A 969 23.10 -2.31 29.04
C GLN A 969 23.76 -3.69 28.86
N ASP A 970 23.60 -4.60 29.82
CA ASP A 970 24.09 -5.99 29.75
C ASP A 970 23.40 -6.83 28.67
N ASN A 971 22.28 -6.34 28.10
CA ASN A 971 21.58 -6.99 26.99
C ASN A 971 22.08 -6.55 25.62
N ILE A 972 23.08 -5.67 25.58
CA ILE A 972 23.68 -5.12 24.37
C ILE A 972 25.10 -5.69 24.21
N THR A 973 25.42 -6.25 23.06
CA THR A 973 26.73 -6.85 22.77
C THR A 973 27.31 -6.27 21.50
N ASP A 974 28.57 -5.83 21.53
CA ASP A 974 29.27 -5.33 20.35
C ASP A 974 29.73 -6.49 19.47
N LEU A 975 29.25 -6.54 18.22
CA LEU A 975 29.67 -7.53 17.23
C LEU A 975 30.87 -7.03 16.43
N VAL A 976 30.79 -5.77 15.97
CA VAL A 976 31.89 -5.07 15.31
C VAL A 976 31.98 -3.68 15.92
N LYS A 977 33.07 -3.38 16.60
CA LYS A 977 33.41 -2.06 17.17
C LYS A 977 34.90 -1.83 16.89
N LEU A 978 35.21 -0.84 16.06
CA LEU A 978 36.58 -0.50 15.73
C LEU A 978 37.09 0.58 16.68
N SER A 979 38.26 0.36 17.25
CA SER A 979 39.01 1.37 17.99
C SER A 979 39.50 2.47 17.04
N VAL A 980 39.86 3.63 17.60
CA VAL A 980 40.48 4.71 16.81
C VAL A 980 41.75 4.23 16.10
N MET A 981 42.50 3.29 16.67
CA MET A 981 43.71 2.75 16.02
C MET A 981 43.38 1.86 14.82
N GLU A 982 42.31 1.07 14.89
CA GLU A 982 41.86 0.23 13.77
C GLU A 982 41.17 1.07 12.68
N LEU A 983 40.41 2.10 13.06
CA LEU A 983 39.79 3.02 12.10
C LEU A 983 40.85 3.75 11.26
N ARG A 984 42.02 4.03 11.83
CA ARG A 984 43.11 4.74 11.18
C ARG A 984 43.55 4.12 9.85
N SER A 985 43.49 2.80 9.69
CA SER A 985 43.88 2.13 8.43
C SER A 985 42.89 2.32 7.29
N TYR A 986 41.68 2.79 7.57
CA TYR A 986 40.62 2.99 6.60
C TYR A 986 40.49 4.44 6.11
N PHE A 987 41.30 5.36 6.64
CA PHE A 987 41.31 6.76 6.23
C PHE A 987 42.63 7.07 5.55
N LEU A 988 42.58 7.53 4.30
CA LEU A 988 43.76 7.80 3.47
C LEU A 988 43.97 9.30 3.26
N CYS A 989 45.23 9.74 3.25
CA CYS A 989 45.61 11.15 3.09
C CYS A 989 46.07 11.50 1.67
N ASP A 990 45.54 10.79 0.66
CA ASP A 990 46.09 10.82 -0.70
C ASP A 990 45.22 11.61 -1.69
N LEU A 991 44.19 12.31 -1.18
CA LEU A 991 43.09 12.92 -1.93
C LEU A 991 43.51 13.88 -3.06
N TYR A 992 44.73 14.42 -3.01
CA TYR A 992 45.26 15.40 -3.98
C TYR A 992 46.61 15.01 -4.60
N GLY A 993 47.08 13.77 -4.41
CA GLY A 993 48.33 13.27 -5.02
C GLY A 993 49.64 13.78 -4.40
N TYR A 994 49.58 14.55 -3.30
CA TYR A 994 50.77 14.99 -2.55
C TYR A 994 51.18 13.95 -1.51
N LYS A 995 52.37 13.36 -1.69
CA LYS A 995 52.87 12.29 -0.83
C LYS A 995 53.39 12.82 0.50
N GLY A 996 53.13 12.09 1.59
CA GLY A 996 53.79 12.33 2.88
C GLY A 996 52.94 13.05 3.92
N TYR A 997 51.67 13.34 3.65
CA TYR A 997 50.72 13.78 4.68
C TYR A 997 50.57 12.74 5.80
N TRP A 998 50.48 13.21 7.05
CA TRP A 998 50.34 12.34 8.21
C TRP A 998 48.94 12.42 8.79
N LEU A 999 48.28 11.27 8.84
CA LEU A 999 46.97 11.15 9.48
C LEU A 999 47.10 11.38 10.99
N HIS A 1000 46.36 12.31 11.54
CA HIS A 1000 46.29 12.60 12.97
C HIS A 1000 44.84 12.45 13.44
N TYR A 1001 44.65 12.07 14.71
CA TYR A 1001 43.32 11.98 15.31
C TYR A 1001 43.27 12.92 16.52
N GLU A 1002 42.29 13.81 16.52
CA GLU A 1002 42.02 14.75 17.60
C GLU A 1002 40.58 14.57 18.10
N GLY A 1003 40.39 14.33 19.40
CA GLY A 1003 39.15 13.72 19.94
C GLY A 1003 37.82 14.31 19.45
N THR A 1004 37.66 15.64 19.47
CA THR A 1004 36.41 16.30 19.06
C THR A 1004 36.33 16.59 17.56
N ILE A 1005 37.46 16.64 16.86
CA ILE A 1005 37.53 17.01 15.44
C ILE A 1005 37.52 15.77 14.55
N GLY A 1006 38.23 14.73 14.96
CA GLY A 1006 38.35 13.44 14.28
C GLY A 1006 39.68 13.23 13.57
N PHE A 1007 39.65 12.42 12.53
CA PHE A 1007 40.78 12.18 11.65
C PHE A 1007 41.03 13.38 10.74
N ILE A 1008 42.27 13.88 10.74
CA ILE A 1008 42.74 15.00 9.93
C ILE A 1008 44.10 14.63 9.33
N CYS A 1009 44.30 14.91 8.06
CA CYS A 1009 45.58 14.79 7.39
C CYS A 1009 46.38 16.08 7.57
N ILE A 1010 47.51 15.99 8.28
CA ILE A 1010 48.38 17.14 8.61
C ILE A 1010 49.65 17.09 7.76
N SER A 1011 50.06 18.26 7.25
CA SER A 1011 51.30 18.39 6.48
C SER A 1011 52.55 18.23 7.37
N PRO A 1012 53.58 17.47 6.96
CA PRO A 1012 54.87 17.39 7.67
C PRO A 1012 55.53 18.74 7.91
N CYS A 1013 55.30 19.73 7.05
CA CYS A 1013 55.83 21.07 7.23
C CYS A 1013 55.29 21.74 8.50
N LYS A 1014 54.00 21.54 8.84
CA LYS A 1014 53.43 22.00 10.12
C LYS A 1014 53.93 21.18 11.31
N MET A 1015 54.39 19.95 11.08
CA MET A 1015 54.96 19.09 12.12
C MET A 1015 56.47 19.32 12.35
N GLY A 1016 57.04 20.41 11.82
CA GLY A 1016 58.44 20.76 12.04
C GLY A 1016 59.43 19.89 11.26
N TYR A 1017 59.07 19.51 10.02
CA TYR A 1017 59.96 18.74 9.15
C TYR A 1017 61.34 19.40 8.96
N CYS A 1018 61.40 20.72 8.77
CA CYS A 1018 62.64 21.48 8.64
C CYS A 1018 63.14 22.03 9.99
N ARG A 1019 64.44 21.95 10.26
CA ARG A 1019 65.06 22.35 11.54
C ARG A 1019 65.64 23.77 11.48
N HIS A 1020 65.92 24.35 12.65
CA HIS A 1020 66.58 25.66 12.80
C HIS A 1020 65.86 26.85 12.13
N GLY A 1021 64.52 26.84 12.09
CA GLY A 1021 63.72 27.94 11.54
C GLY A 1021 63.78 28.06 10.02
N SER A 1022 64.24 27.01 9.32
CA SER A 1022 64.26 26.95 7.86
C SER A 1022 62.85 26.84 7.26
N GLN A 1023 62.70 27.33 6.02
CA GLN A 1023 61.41 27.40 5.35
C GLN A 1023 61.04 26.04 4.74
N CYS A 1024 59.89 25.49 5.10
CA CYS A 1024 59.38 24.22 4.60
C CYS A 1024 58.34 24.43 3.49
N GLN A 1025 58.46 23.70 2.39
CA GLN A 1025 57.46 23.66 1.31
C GLN A 1025 57.06 22.20 1.06
N HIS A 1026 55.76 21.91 0.96
CA HIS A 1026 55.28 20.56 0.67
C HIS A 1026 54.94 20.45 -0.83
N LEU A 1027 55.80 19.76 -1.58
CA LEU A 1027 55.66 19.55 -3.02
C LEU A 1027 55.02 18.18 -3.31
N PRO A 1028 54.56 17.87 -4.54
CA PRO A 1028 53.87 16.61 -4.85
C PRO A 1028 54.63 15.35 -4.45
N GLU A 1029 55.97 15.38 -4.54
CA GLU A 1029 56.84 14.26 -4.16
C GLU A 1029 57.21 14.22 -2.66
N GLY A 1030 56.83 15.24 -1.87
CA GLY A 1030 57.06 15.30 -0.42
C GLY A 1030 57.57 16.67 0.09
N PRO A 1031 57.80 16.79 1.42
CA PRO A 1031 58.27 18.03 2.04
C PRO A 1031 59.74 18.32 1.72
N THR A 1032 60.03 19.56 1.34
CA THR A 1032 61.36 20.07 0.97
C THR A 1032 61.73 21.27 1.85
N CYS A 1033 63.00 21.34 2.28
CA CYS A 1033 63.49 22.39 3.17
C CYS A 1033 64.44 23.35 2.46
N SER A 1034 64.18 24.65 2.63
CA SER A 1034 65.07 25.72 2.19
C SER A 1034 65.88 26.25 3.38
N CYS A 1035 67.15 25.86 3.44
CA CYS A 1035 68.06 26.21 4.53
C CYS A 1035 68.57 27.64 4.36
N LEU A 1036 67.89 28.60 4.98
CA LEU A 1036 68.30 29.99 4.95
C LEU A 1036 69.39 30.25 6.01
N PRO A 1037 70.50 30.92 5.65
CA PRO A 1037 71.50 31.32 6.62
C PRO A 1037 70.92 32.35 7.59
N PHE A 1038 71.22 32.19 8.87
CA PHE A 1038 70.82 33.12 9.92
C PHE A 1038 72.02 33.48 10.80
N SER A 1039 72.18 34.78 11.06
CA SER A 1039 73.35 35.30 11.80
C SER A 1039 74.68 34.89 11.15
N LEU A 1040 75.58 34.23 11.89
CA LEU A 1040 76.88 33.74 11.41
C LEU A 1040 76.81 32.30 10.87
N PHE A 1041 75.66 31.63 10.98
CA PHE A 1041 75.52 30.21 10.61
C PHE A 1041 74.68 30.00 9.34
N SER A 1042 75.16 29.12 8.48
CA SER A 1042 74.49 28.61 7.29
C SER A 1042 74.11 27.15 7.54
N PRO A 1043 72.82 26.84 7.80
CA PRO A 1043 72.39 25.47 7.95
C PRO A 1043 72.45 24.70 6.62
N VAL A 1044 72.83 23.43 6.66
CA VAL A 1044 73.00 22.51 5.52
C VAL A 1044 72.45 21.12 5.86
N GLY A 1045 72.11 20.32 4.84
CA GLY A 1045 71.43 19.02 4.99
C GLY A 1045 69.99 19.04 4.44
N ILE A 1046 69.40 17.86 4.20
CA ILE A 1046 68.09 17.71 3.54
C ILE A 1046 66.96 18.32 4.39
N ARG A 1047 67.13 18.37 5.72
CA ARG A 1047 66.21 18.98 6.68
C ARG A 1047 66.81 20.20 7.39
N CYS A 1048 67.92 20.75 6.87
CA CYS A 1048 68.67 21.86 7.46
C CYS A 1048 69.19 21.58 8.88
N GLU A 1049 69.60 20.33 9.10
CA GLU A 1049 69.96 19.79 10.41
C GLU A 1049 71.41 20.06 10.84
N GLN A 1050 72.32 20.40 9.92
CA GLN A 1050 73.73 20.71 10.22
C GLN A 1050 73.98 22.22 10.13
N LEU A 1051 74.90 22.79 10.93
CA LEU A 1051 75.22 24.23 10.93
C LEU A 1051 76.68 24.46 10.51
N ALA A 1052 76.92 25.30 9.50
CA ALA A 1052 78.26 25.76 9.07
C ALA A 1052 78.44 27.27 9.30
N ILE A 1053 79.66 27.81 9.38
CA ILE A 1053 79.88 29.26 9.55
C ILE A 1053 79.97 29.95 8.17
N GLY A 1054 79.26 31.07 7.98
CA GLY A 1054 79.22 31.81 6.72
C GLY A 1054 80.56 32.48 6.37
N LEU A 1055 80.94 32.48 5.08
CA LEU A 1055 82.23 33.01 4.60
C LEU A 1055 82.43 34.50 4.97
N ALA A 1056 81.38 35.31 4.88
CA ALA A 1056 81.42 36.73 5.24
C ALA A 1056 81.61 36.94 6.76
N ALA A 1057 81.01 36.09 7.58
CA ALA A 1057 81.19 36.08 9.03
C ALA A 1057 82.63 35.70 9.41
N PHE A 1058 83.15 34.66 8.77
CA PHE A 1058 84.55 34.23 8.94
C PHE A 1058 85.54 35.35 8.54
N LEU A 1059 85.34 35.98 7.37
CA LEU A 1059 86.18 37.09 6.91
C LEU A 1059 86.04 38.33 7.80
N GLY A 1060 84.85 38.63 8.30
CA GLY A 1060 84.61 39.74 9.23
C GLY A 1060 85.31 39.55 10.58
N ILE A 1061 85.26 38.34 11.14
CA ILE A 1061 85.99 37.98 12.37
C ILE A 1061 87.50 38.04 12.12
N LEU A 1062 87.98 37.53 10.99
CA LEU A 1062 89.40 37.53 10.63
C LEU A 1062 89.95 38.95 10.45
N LEU A 1063 89.25 39.80 9.69
CA LEU A 1063 89.64 41.19 9.43
C LEU A 1063 89.52 42.06 10.70
N GLY A 1064 88.49 41.83 11.52
CA GLY A 1064 88.34 42.49 12.82
C GLY A 1064 89.48 42.14 13.79
N ALA A 1065 89.86 40.86 13.85
CA ALA A 1065 91.00 40.42 14.65
C ALA A 1065 92.32 41.00 14.12
N LEU A 1066 92.52 41.06 12.80
CA LEU A 1066 93.70 41.69 12.18
C LEU A 1066 93.76 43.20 12.46
N ALA A 1067 92.64 43.91 12.39
CA ALA A 1067 92.56 45.33 12.72
C ALA A 1067 92.86 45.60 14.21
N LEU A 1068 92.35 44.76 15.10
CA LEU A 1068 92.67 44.82 16.54
C LEU A 1068 94.16 44.54 16.78
N LEU A 1069 94.74 43.56 16.10
CA LEU A 1069 96.17 43.26 16.19
C LEU A 1069 97.03 44.44 15.70
N CYS A 1070 96.64 45.08 14.59
CA CYS A 1070 97.29 46.28 14.09
C CYS A 1070 97.18 47.47 15.07
N LEU A 1071 96.02 47.65 15.71
CA LEU A 1071 95.83 48.67 16.75
C LEU A 1071 96.66 48.38 18.00
N LEU A 1072 96.75 47.12 18.43
CA LEU A 1072 97.60 46.70 19.54
C LEU A 1072 99.08 46.89 19.21
N LEU A 1073 99.50 46.58 17.98
CA LEU A 1073 100.86 46.86 17.50
C LEU A 1073 101.15 48.35 17.41
N ALA A 1074 100.19 49.16 16.94
CA ALA A 1074 100.33 50.62 16.92
C ALA A 1074 100.40 51.21 18.34
N ALA A 1075 99.57 50.71 19.27
CA ALA A 1075 99.61 51.09 20.68
C ALA A 1075 100.91 50.65 21.36
N ALA A 1076 101.41 49.44 21.07
CA ALA A 1076 102.71 48.96 21.54
C ALA A 1076 103.86 49.81 20.98
N CYS A 1077 103.83 50.18 19.70
CA CYS A 1077 104.79 51.09 19.08
C CYS A 1077 104.73 52.51 19.67
N LEU A 1078 103.54 53.01 20.02
CA LEU A 1078 103.36 54.28 20.72
C LEU A 1078 103.90 54.21 22.15
N ALA A 1079 103.65 53.12 22.88
CA ALA A 1079 104.19 52.88 24.21
C ALA A 1079 105.72 52.76 24.20
N LEU A 1080 106.31 52.13 23.16
CA LEU A 1080 107.75 52.03 22.92
C LEU A 1080 108.40 53.37 22.51
N ARG A 1081 107.63 54.36 22.05
CA ARG A 1081 108.13 55.73 21.78
C ARG A 1081 107.98 56.68 22.97
N LEU A 1082 107.15 56.32 23.96
CA LEU A 1082 106.88 57.09 25.17
C LEU A 1082 107.67 56.59 26.39
N CYS A 1083 108.37 55.46 26.26
CA CYS A 1083 109.46 55.00 27.13
C CYS A 1083 110.80 55.31 26.46
#